data_AF-M0ZXJ4-F1
#
_entry.id   AF-M0ZXJ4-F1
#
_cell.length_a   1.000
_cell.length_b   1.000
_cell.length_c   1.000
_cell.angle_alpha   90.00
_cell.angle_beta   90.00
_cell.angle_gamma   90.00
#
_symmetry.space_group_name_H-M   'P 1'
#
loop_
_entity.id
_entity.type
_entity.pdbx_description
1 polymer ?
#
loop_
_entity_poly.entity_id
_entity_poly.type
_entity_poly.pdbx_seq_one_letter_code
_entity_poly.pdbx_strand_id
1 'polypeptide(L)'
;MATMDTSGRLIAGSHIRNEFVLIKADEFGRVESVHALSARMCQICGDELEITDGELFVACNECAFPVCRLCYEYERREGNQACPQCKTRYKRIKGSPRVEGDEEEDDTDDIEHEFDYGVGILRQGSGPVSFVYGGSGHAGSYENGSSSRQGSSTDGMEIPLLTYGEEDSQISSNQHALIVPPSNGFGNGVYLNRHTESSVSLLPRPMVPEKDIALYGYGSVSWKDRMEDWKKKQNENLPVVKHQGDGGGSFHGDYPYLPMMDEGRQPLSRKLPISSSKINPYRILIILRLTILGLFFHYRILHPVNDAIGLWLTSVVCEIWFAASWILDQFPKWCPIVRETYLDRLSLRYEKEGKPSELAPIDIFVSTVDPLKEPPLITANTVLSILAVDYPVDKVTCYVSDDGAAMLTFEALSETSNFARKWVPFCKKYNIEPRAPEWYFSLKMDYLKNKVHPAFVRERRAMKREYEEFKVNINSLVATAQKVPEDGWTMQDGTVWPGNNVRDHPGMIQVLMGHDGVHDVEGDDLPRLVYVSREKRPGFDHHKKAGAMNALMRVSAVISNAPFLLNVDCDHYINNSKALREAMCFLMDPISGKKICYVQFPQRFDGIDRHDRYSNRNVVFFDINMKGLDGIQGPIYVGTGCVFRRHALYGYDAPAKKKRPSKTCNCLPKLCSCCCCFRSKTNKKGKTKKEKKPKHWEASSQIHALETIEEGVEEANVDSRPTSQVKLEKRFGQSSVFVASTLLENGGVPKEASASSLLQEAVHVICCGYEDKTEWGKEVGWIYGSVTEDILTGFKMHCHGWRSVYCMPQLPAFKGSAPINLSDRLHQVLRWALGSVEILLSKHCPIWYGYGGGLKWLERLSYINSVVYPLTSIPLIVYCSLPAICLITGKFIVPEVNF
;
A
#
# COMPACT_ATOMS: atom_id res chain seq x y z
N MET A 1 9.51 25.65 -9.59
CA MET A 1 8.27 25.68 -10.41
C MET A 1 7.46 26.92 -10.02
N ALA A 2 6.38 27.26 -10.72
CA ALA A 2 5.34 28.07 -10.10
C ALA A 2 4.62 27.14 -9.10
N THR A 3 4.80 27.36 -7.80
CA THR A 3 4.09 26.59 -6.78
C THR A 3 2.74 27.25 -6.47
N MET A 4 1.79 26.44 -6.00
CA MET A 4 0.54 26.94 -5.44
C MET A 4 0.80 27.41 -4.00
N ASP A 5 1.20 28.66 -3.84
CA ASP A 5 1.10 29.32 -2.55
C ASP A 5 -0.39 29.49 -2.20
N THR A 6 -0.91 28.57 -1.38
CA THR A 6 -2.22 28.71 -0.72
C THR A 6 -2.11 29.51 0.59
N SER A 7 -0.90 29.83 1.03
CA SER A 7 -0.56 30.41 2.34
C SER A 7 -1.29 29.72 3.49
N GLY A 8 -1.39 28.39 3.43
CA GLY A 8 -2.06 27.57 4.44
C GLY A 8 -3.60 27.66 4.46
N ARG A 9 -4.24 28.21 3.42
CA ARG A 9 -5.70 28.48 3.42
C ARG A 9 -6.53 27.35 2.82
N LEU A 10 -7.71 27.14 3.42
CA LEU A 10 -8.73 26.23 2.90
C LEU A 10 -9.53 26.95 1.84
N ILE A 11 -9.60 26.36 0.64
CA ILE A 11 -10.27 26.97 -0.50
C ILE A 11 -11.56 26.21 -0.74
N ALA A 12 -12.70 26.88 -0.54
CA ALA A 12 -14.03 26.34 -0.78
C ALA A 12 -14.70 27.08 -1.95
N GLY A 13 -15.26 26.36 -2.91
CA GLY A 13 -15.94 27.00 -4.04
C GLY A 13 -16.84 26.11 -4.89
N SER A 14 -17.66 26.76 -5.71
CA SER A 14 -18.57 26.18 -6.68
C SER A 14 -18.52 27.01 -7.95
N HIS A 15 -17.86 26.49 -8.99
CA HIS A 15 -17.79 27.18 -10.28
C HIS A 15 -19.19 27.37 -10.90
N ILE A 16 -20.13 26.46 -10.62
CA ILE A 16 -21.51 26.54 -11.12
C ILE A 16 -22.26 27.77 -10.55
N ARG A 17 -21.95 28.17 -9.30
CA ARG A 17 -22.52 29.38 -8.67
C ARG A 17 -21.59 30.60 -8.73
N ASN A 18 -20.40 30.45 -9.31
CA ASN A 18 -19.29 31.42 -9.26
C ASN A 18 -18.90 31.82 -7.81
N GLU A 19 -19.04 30.88 -6.87
CA GLU A 19 -18.70 31.04 -5.46
C GLU A 19 -17.24 30.62 -5.23
N PHE A 20 -16.42 31.50 -4.66
CA PHE A 20 -15.03 31.20 -4.27
C PHE A 20 -14.71 31.89 -2.93
N VAL A 21 -14.30 31.11 -1.93
CA VAL A 21 -13.95 31.57 -0.59
C VAL A 21 -12.59 31.01 -0.19
N LEU A 22 -11.69 31.86 0.29
CA LEU A 22 -10.47 31.46 0.99
C LEU A 22 -10.67 31.64 2.49
N ILE A 23 -10.59 30.55 3.24
CA ILE A 23 -10.75 30.47 4.69
C ILE A 23 -9.37 30.34 5.34
N LYS A 24 -9.13 30.96 6.51
CA LYS A 24 -7.83 30.88 7.19
C LYS A 24 -7.75 29.58 7.99
N ALA A 25 -7.19 28.52 7.41
CA ALA A 25 -6.86 27.32 8.18
C ALA A 25 -5.55 27.47 8.98
N ASP A 26 -4.59 28.28 8.52
CA ASP A 26 -3.30 28.49 9.21
C ASP A 26 -3.17 29.84 9.92
N GLU A 27 -3.30 29.82 11.25
CA GLU A 27 -2.44 30.59 12.18
C GLU A 27 -1.86 29.66 13.26
N PHE A 28 -1.49 28.42 12.90
CA PHE A 28 -0.84 27.40 13.75
C PHE A 28 0.62 27.76 14.17
N GLY A 29 0.91 29.05 14.34
CA GLY A 29 2.23 29.61 14.60
C GLY A 29 2.38 30.41 15.90
N ARG A 30 1.31 30.59 16.69
CA ARG A 30 1.37 31.21 18.05
C ARG A 30 0.08 30.96 18.85
N VAL A 31 0.01 29.82 19.52
CA VAL A 31 -0.98 29.57 20.58
C VAL A 31 -0.25 29.37 21.90
N GLU A 32 0.00 30.47 22.63
CA GLU A 32 0.09 30.35 24.08
C GLU A 32 -1.30 29.91 24.57
N SER A 33 -1.41 28.71 25.14
CA SER A 33 -2.71 28.17 25.51
C SER A 33 -3.36 29.00 26.61
N VAL A 34 -4.69 29.07 26.64
CA VAL A 34 -5.42 29.77 27.72
C VAL A 34 -5.14 29.14 29.09
N HIS A 35 -4.73 27.86 29.12
CA HIS A 35 -4.20 27.20 30.31
C HIS A 35 -2.81 27.70 30.74
N ALA A 36 -1.92 28.12 29.83
CA ALA A 36 -0.64 28.71 30.19
C ALA A 36 -0.80 30.06 30.90
N LEU A 37 -1.86 30.83 30.58
CA LEU A 37 -2.19 32.07 31.27
C LEU A 37 -2.67 31.83 32.71
N SER A 38 -3.47 30.79 32.98
CA SER A 38 -3.88 30.46 34.35
C SER A 38 -2.77 29.80 35.17
N ALA A 39 -1.81 29.13 34.52
CA ALA A 39 -0.62 28.56 35.15
C ALA A 39 0.47 29.59 35.50
N ARG A 40 0.39 30.84 35.01
CA ARG A 40 1.39 31.90 35.29
C ARG A 40 1.20 32.62 36.63
N MET A 41 0.10 32.40 37.37
CA MET A 41 -0.16 33.03 38.68
C MET A 41 -0.25 32.00 39.80
N CYS A 42 0.37 32.31 40.94
CA CYS A 42 0.30 31.55 42.18
C CYS A 42 -1.12 31.52 42.75
N GLN A 43 -1.71 30.33 42.92
CA GLN A 43 -3.07 30.16 43.43
C GLN A 43 -3.17 30.31 44.97
N ILE A 44 -2.13 30.81 45.64
CA ILE A 44 -2.10 31.10 47.09
C ILE A 44 -2.02 32.60 47.35
N CYS A 45 -1.12 33.33 46.67
CA CYS A 45 -0.95 34.79 46.84
C CYS A 45 -1.45 35.65 45.67
N GLY A 46 -1.61 35.09 44.46
CA GLY A 46 -1.96 35.80 43.23
C GLY A 46 -0.78 36.32 42.42
N ASP A 47 0.45 36.31 42.96
CA ASP A 47 1.65 36.81 42.26
C ASP A 47 2.06 35.93 41.08
N GLU A 48 2.77 36.50 40.10
CA GLU A 48 3.32 35.78 38.95
C GLU A 48 4.38 34.74 39.37
N LEU A 49 4.44 33.59 38.68
CA LEU A 49 5.43 32.55 38.93
C LEU A 49 6.79 32.89 38.31
N GLU A 50 7.84 32.89 39.14
CA GLU A 50 9.22 33.06 38.68
C GLU A 50 9.63 31.95 37.69
N ILE A 51 10.13 32.36 36.53
CA ILE A 51 10.73 31.47 35.51
C ILE A 51 12.23 31.44 35.77
N THR A 52 12.79 30.27 36.04
CA THR A 52 14.24 30.09 36.28
C THR A 52 14.83 29.19 35.20
N ASP A 53 15.93 29.61 34.56
CA ASP A 53 16.61 28.91 33.45
C ASP A 53 15.72 28.47 32.26
N GLY A 54 14.55 29.11 32.12
CA GLY A 54 13.56 28.85 31.06
C GLY A 54 12.43 27.89 31.45
N GLU A 55 12.48 27.28 32.63
CA GLU A 55 11.43 26.40 33.15
C GLU A 55 10.56 27.12 34.22
N LEU A 56 9.28 26.75 34.28
CA LEU A 56 8.35 27.23 35.30
C LEU A 56 8.59 26.49 36.62
N PHE A 57 8.62 27.20 37.74
CA PHE A 57 8.74 26.59 39.06
C PHE A 57 7.54 25.68 39.39
N VAL A 58 7.77 24.36 39.45
CA VAL A 58 6.75 23.37 39.83
C VAL A 58 6.89 23.02 41.30
N ALA A 59 5.92 23.45 42.11
CA ALA A 59 5.91 23.19 43.55
C ALA A 59 5.54 21.73 43.91
N CYS A 60 4.71 21.06 43.11
CA CYS A 60 4.21 19.70 43.37
C CYS A 60 4.31 18.82 42.12
N ASN A 61 5.14 17.79 42.18
CA ASN A 61 5.41 16.90 41.04
C ASN A 61 4.21 15.99 40.67
N GLU A 62 3.25 15.77 41.58
CA GLU A 62 2.08 14.90 41.34
C GLU A 62 0.98 15.58 40.53
N CYS A 63 0.71 16.86 40.79
CA CYS A 63 -0.45 17.56 40.21
C CYS A 63 -0.15 18.96 39.63
N ALA A 64 1.13 19.38 39.64
CA ALA A 64 1.61 20.64 39.08
C ALA A 64 0.84 21.90 39.54
N PHE A 65 0.28 21.89 40.76
CA PHE A 65 -0.52 23.00 41.29
C PHE A 65 0.32 24.30 41.33
N PRO A 66 -0.07 25.37 40.60
CA PRO A 66 0.76 26.56 40.44
C PRO A 66 0.85 27.38 41.73
N VAL A 67 2.03 27.37 42.34
CA VAL A 67 2.37 28.01 43.62
C VAL A 67 3.78 28.58 43.50
N CYS A 68 3.99 29.86 43.86
CA CYS A 68 5.31 30.49 43.81
C CYS A 68 6.25 29.92 44.89
N ARG A 69 7.56 30.12 44.70
CA ARG A 69 8.60 29.59 45.62
C ARG A 69 8.36 30.01 47.07
N LEU A 70 7.99 31.26 47.31
CA LEU A 70 7.71 31.80 48.65
C LEU A 70 6.54 31.09 49.33
N CYS A 71 5.43 30.85 48.63
CA CYS A 71 4.29 30.12 49.18
C CYS A 71 4.56 28.62 49.37
N TYR A 72 5.39 28.01 48.51
CA TYR A 72 5.87 26.63 48.69
C TYR A 72 6.78 26.50 49.93
N GLU A 73 7.71 27.44 50.14
CA GLU A 73 8.59 27.45 51.31
C GLU A 73 7.82 27.77 52.61
N TYR A 74 6.79 28.63 52.54
CA TYR A 74 5.86 28.87 53.64
C TYR A 74 5.05 27.61 54.01
N GLU A 75 4.39 26.95 53.05
CA GLU A 75 3.61 25.72 53.35
C GLU A 75 4.48 24.57 53.88
N ARG A 76 5.78 24.51 53.51
CA ARG A 76 6.72 23.52 54.07
C ARG A 76 7.23 23.87 55.46
N ARG A 77 7.34 25.15 55.80
CA ARG A 77 7.95 25.61 57.07
C ARG A 77 6.94 25.88 58.18
N GLU A 78 5.80 26.47 57.82
CA GLU A 78 4.81 27.04 58.75
C GLU A 78 3.38 26.57 58.44
N GLY A 79 3.12 26.05 57.23
CA GLY A 79 1.86 25.42 56.83
C GLY A 79 1.82 23.90 57.01
N ASN A 80 1.02 23.22 56.16
CA ASN A 80 0.67 21.80 56.35
C ASN A 80 1.67 20.80 55.74
N GLN A 81 2.83 21.27 55.28
CA GLN A 81 3.85 20.51 54.52
C GLN A 81 3.34 19.78 53.26
N ALA A 82 2.12 20.06 52.79
CA ALA A 82 1.45 19.28 51.75
C ALA A 82 0.70 20.16 50.75
N CYS A 83 0.61 19.69 49.50
CA CYS A 83 -0.03 20.44 48.43
C CYS A 83 -1.50 20.74 48.75
N PRO A 84 -1.96 22.01 48.67
CA PRO A 84 -3.34 22.37 48.95
C PRO A 84 -4.38 21.59 48.14
N GLN A 85 -4.06 21.23 46.89
CA GLN A 85 -4.93 20.49 45.98
C GLN A 85 -4.94 18.98 46.25
N CYS A 86 -3.81 18.28 46.04
CA CYS A 86 -3.77 16.81 46.09
C CYS A 86 -3.47 16.21 47.47
N LYS A 87 -3.09 17.04 48.46
CA LYS A 87 -2.66 16.64 49.81
C LYS A 87 -1.40 15.75 49.88
N THR A 88 -0.70 15.50 48.78
CA THR A 88 0.64 14.89 48.82
C THR A 88 1.63 15.82 49.53
N ARG A 89 2.50 15.26 50.38
CA ARG A 89 3.57 15.99 51.06
C ARG A 89 4.55 16.59 50.05
N TYR A 90 5.00 17.82 50.29
CA TYR A 90 5.95 18.54 49.44
C TYR A 90 7.39 18.03 49.65
N LYS A 91 7.89 17.22 48.70
CA LYS A 91 9.31 16.87 48.58
C LYS A 91 10.21 18.11 48.55
N ARG A 92 11.46 17.97 48.99
CA ARG A 92 12.41 19.10 49.07
C ARG A 92 13.02 19.45 47.70
N ILE A 93 12.74 20.67 47.21
CA ILE A 93 13.36 21.23 46.00
C ILE A 93 14.76 21.77 46.32
N LYS A 94 15.69 21.62 45.36
CA LYS A 94 17.09 22.03 45.47
C LYS A 94 17.21 23.53 45.78
N GLY A 95 18.00 23.86 46.81
CA GLY A 95 18.21 25.24 47.28
C GLY A 95 17.25 25.73 48.37
N SER A 96 16.12 25.06 48.60
CA SER A 96 15.20 25.43 49.71
C SER A 96 15.68 24.87 51.06
N PRO A 97 15.30 25.49 52.20
CA PRO A 97 15.65 25.00 53.53
C PRO A 97 15.19 23.54 53.79
N ARG A 98 15.90 22.83 54.66
CA ARG A 98 15.40 21.57 55.24
C ARG A 98 14.34 21.89 56.31
N VAL A 99 13.30 21.07 56.36
CA VAL A 99 12.24 21.10 57.39
C VAL A 99 12.12 19.72 58.05
N GLU A 100 11.38 19.64 59.16
CA GLU A 100 11.30 18.43 59.98
C GLU A 100 10.68 17.27 59.17
N GLY A 101 11.40 16.14 59.12
CA GLY A 101 11.06 14.98 58.29
C GLY A 101 11.59 15.01 56.84
N ASP A 102 12.53 15.88 56.50
CA ASP A 102 13.30 15.82 55.21
C ASP A 102 14.44 14.77 55.23
N GLU A 103 14.50 13.90 56.24
CA GLU A 103 15.63 12.98 56.49
C GLU A 103 15.41 11.56 55.93
N GLU A 104 14.24 11.26 55.38
CA GLU A 104 13.85 9.91 54.90
C GLU A 104 13.92 9.73 53.36
N GLU A 105 14.41 10.71 52.59
CA GLU A 105 14.38 10.68 51.10
C GLU A 105 15.75 10.52 50.39
N ASP A 106 16.88 10.40 51.10
CA ASP A 106 18.24 10.34 50.51
C ASP A 106 18.65 8.90 50.05
N ASP A 107 17.80 8.14 49.34
CA ASP A 107 18.08 6.71 48.97
C ASP A 107 17.67 6.24 47.55
N THR A 108 17.58 7.14 46.54
CA THR A 108 17.49 6.73 45.11
C THR A 108 18.20 7.67 44.13
N ASP A 109 18.98 7.07 43.22
CA ASP A 109 19.34 7.54 41.86
C ASP A 109 20.32 8.73 41.67
N ASP A 110 21.48 8.69 42.34
CA ASP A 110 22.67 9.50 41.97
C ASP A 110 23.69 8.70 41.10
N ILE A 111 23.20 7.98 40.07
CA ILE A 111 24.03 7.21 39.10
C ILE A 111 24.20 7.97 37.77
N GLU A 112 24.57 9.25 37.87
CA GLU A 112 25.11 10.02 36.74
C GLU A 112 26.46 10.63 37.11
N HIS A 113 27.51 9.81 37.27
CA HIS A 113 28.94 10.22 37.14
C HIS A 113 29.93 9.05 36.95
N GLU A 114 29.49 7.78 36.91
CA GLU A 114 30.35 6.64 36.53
C GLU A 114 30.57 6.60 35.00
N PHE A 115 31.49 7.44 34.49
CA PHE A 115 32.37 7.19 33.34
C PHE A 115 33.18 8.47 32.99
N ASP A 116 34.23 8.77 33.75
CA ASP A 116 35.28 9.70 33.29
C ASP A 116 36.71 9.20 33.64
N TYR A 117 37.71 9.70 32.92
CA TYR A 117 38.95 8.95 32.61
C TYR A 117 39.83 8.48 33.79
N GLY A 118 40.04 7.16 33.85
CA GLY A 118 41.13 6.54 34.61
C GLY A 118 42.49 6.61 33.91
N VAL A 119 43.18 7.76 33.97
CA VAL A 119 44.62 7.85 33.66
C VAL A 119 45.42 7.60 34.95
N GLY A 120 45.95 6.39 35.12
CA GLY A 120 46.54 5.95 36.38
C GLY A 120 47.97 6.46 36.65
N ILE A 121 48.22 6.89 37.89
CA ILE A 121 49.55 6.97 38.52
C ILE A 121 49.52 6.20 39.86
N LEU A 122 50.66 5.61 40.24
CA LEU A 122 50.83 4.63 41.32
C LEU A 122 51.25 5.24 42.68
N ARG A 123 51.09 4.44 43.75
CA ARG A 123 51.58 4.60 45.16
C ARG A 123 50.76 5.58 46.01
N GLN A 124 50.49 5.35 47.30
CA GLN A 124 50.82 4.27 48.28
C GLN A 124 49.58 4.08 49.21
N GLY A 125 49.40 3.01 49.99
CA GLY A 125 50.25 1.82 50.14
C GLY A 125 50.26 1.13 51.50
N SER A 126 49.11 0.93 52.19
CA SER A 126 49.00 0.05 53.38
C SER A 126 47.55 -0.24 53.78
N GLY A 127 47.18 -1.51 53.97
CA GLY A 127 46.03 -1.93 54.81
C GLY A 127 46.54 -2.60 56.11
N PRO A 128 45.89 -3.63 56.68
CA PRO A 128 44.50 -4.08 56.48
C PRO A 128 43.75 -4.39 57.80
N VAL A 129 42.42 -4.54 57.77
CA VAL A 129 41.63 -5.22 58.84
C VAL A 129 40.53 -6.08 58.18
N SER A 130 40.13 -7.18 58.81
CA SER A 130 39.06 -8.11 58.35
C SER A 130 38.52 -8.95 59.53
N PHE A 131 37.47 -9.76 59.27
CA PHE A 131 36.70 -10.59 60.25
C PHE A 131 35.76 -9.76 61.16
N VAL A 132 34.65 -10.27 61.74
CA VAL A 132 34.24 -11.66 62.09
C VAL A 132 32.73 -11.93 61.77
N TYR A 133 32.33 -13.22 61.73
CA TYR A 133 30.96 -13.79 61.76
C TYR A 133 30.01 -13.12 62.80
N GLY A 134 28.68 -13.03 62.72
CA GLY A 134 27.61 -13.93 62.23
C GLY A 134 26.74 -14.47 63.41
N GLY A 135 25.40 -14.63 63.28
CA GLY A 135 24.62 -15.60 64.10
C GLY A 135 23.26 -15.24 64.78
N SER A 136 22.15 -15.63 64.13
CA SER A 136 20.97 -16.39 64.66
C SER A 136 20.04 -15.93 65.83
N GLY A 137 18.72 -16.16 65.66
CA GLY A 137 17.68 -16.36 66.71
C GLY A 137 16.71 -15.18 66.94
N HIS A 138 15.46 -15.35 67.43
CA HIS A 138 14.56 -16.52 67.61
C HIS A 138 13.07 -16.03 67.70
N ALA A 139 12.04 -16.87 67.96
CA ALA A 139 10.61 -16.55 67.69
C ALA A 139 9.58 -16.75 68.84
N GLY A 140 8.37 -16.18 68.69
CA GLY A 140 7.14 -16.39 69.52
C GLY A 140 6.59 -15.11 70.20
N SER A 141 5.30 -14.96 70.61
CA SER A 141 4.05 -15.72 70.36
C SER A 141 2.77 -14.91 70.78
N TYR A 142 1.56 -15.46 70.56
CA TYR A 142 0.22 -14.81 70.52
C TYR A 142 -0.52 -14.52 71.88
N GLU A 143 -1.77 -14.01 71.76
CA GLU A 143 -2.98 -14.14 72.64
C GLU A 143 -3.36 -13.02 73.65
N ASN A 144 -4.65 -12.66 73.94
CA ASN A 144 -5.96 -12.93 73.29
C ASN A 144 -7.13 -12.00 73.76
N GLY A 145 -8.26 -11.97 73.02
CA GLY A 145 -9.64 -11.60 73.44
C GLY A 145 -10.00 -10.10 73.60
N SER A 146 -11.24 -9.62 73.47
CA SER A 146 -12.56 -10.13 72.97
C SER A 146 -13.53 -8.90 72.84
N SER A 147 -14.82 -8.85 72.45
CA SER A 147 -15.94 -9.73 72.01
C SER A 147 -17.01 -8.80 71.30
N SER A 148 -18.31 -9.04 71.01
CA SER A 148 -19.29 -10.13 71.21
C SER A 148 -20.51 -10.09 70.24
N ARG A 149 -20.83 -11.24 69.62
CA ARG A 149 -22.17 -11.81 69.24
C ARG A 149 -23.37 -10.95 68.76
N GLN A 150 -23.78 -11.19 67.50
CA GLN A 150 -25.04 -11.89 67.08
C GLN A 150 -25.05 -12.08 65.53
N GLY A 151 -25.80 -13.01 64.89
CA GLY A 151 -26.44 -14.24 65.41
C GLY A 151 -27.57 -14.86 64.54
N SER A 152 -27.34 -16.04 63.95
CA SER A 152 -28.33 -17.04 63.45
C SER A 152 -29.10 -16.74 62.14
N SER A 153 -29.42 -17.67 61.21
CA SER A 153 -29.10 -19.11 60.92
C SER A 153 -29.52 -19.41 59.46
N THR A 154 -29.17 -20.47 58.70
CA THR A 154 -28.75 -21.90 58.90
C THR A 154 -27.64 -22.26 57.87
N ASP A 155 -26.67 -23.20 58.00
CA ASP A 155 -26.51 -24.51 58.70
C ASP A 155 -27.14 -25.72 57.93
N GLY A 156 -26.48 -26.86 57.66
CA GLY A 156 -25.07 -27.28 57.88
C GLY A 156 -24.70 -28.73 57.37
N MET A 157 -23.38 -29.05 57.41
CA MET A 157 -22.66 -30.36 57.44
C MET A 157 -22.70 -31.49 56.35
N GLU A 158 -21.51 -31.77 55.80
CA GLU A 158 -20.72 -33.04 55.63
C GLU A 158 -21.31 -34.45 55.25
N ILE A 159 -20.74 -35.06 54.16
CA ILE A 159 -20.13 -36.44 54.05
C ILE A 159 -21.04 -37.71 54.12
N PRO A 160 -20.87 -38.82 53.32
CA PRO A 160 -20.26 -39.05 51.97
C PRO A 160 -20.98 -40.14 51.05
N LEU A 161 -20.26 -40.66 50.02
CA LEU A 161 -20.29 -42.02 49.39
C LEU A 161 -21.13 -42.40 48.12
N LEU A 162 -20.50 -43.24 47.27
CA LEU A 162 -20.99 -44.24 46.27
C LEU A 162 -21.61 -43.77 44.91
N THR A 163 -20.87 -43.87 43.78
CA THR A 163 -20.90 -44.92 42.68
C THR A 163 -22.15 -44.93 41.79
N TYR A 164 -22.11 -45.16 40.46
CA TYR A 164 -21.27 -46.01 39.58
C TYR A 164 -20.69 -45.22 38.37
N GLY A 165 -19.77 -45.72 37.54
CA GLY A 165 -19.05 -47.01 37.50
C GLY A 165 -18.02 -47.07 36.34
N GLU A 166 -17.26 -48.17 36.25
CA GLU A 166 -16.21 -48.42 35.24
C GLU A 166 -16.83 -48.90 33.89
N GLU A 167 -16.11 -49.08 32.76
CA GLU A 167 -15.02 -50.04 32.51
C GLU A 167 -13.82 -49.45 31.73
N ASP A 168 -12.66 -50.09 31.88
CA ASP A 168 -11.38 -49.71 31.27
C ASP A 168 -10.81 -50.87 30.42
N SER A 169 -10.20 -50.59 29.27
CA SER A 169 -9.38 -51.59 28.55
C SER A 169 -8.30 -50.95 27.65
N GLN A 170 -7.16 -50.67 28.31
CA GLN A 170 -5.76 -50.86 27.85
C GLN A 170 -5.55 -51.24 26.35
N ILE A 171 -4.58 -50.66 25.65
CA ILE A 171 -3.14 -50.90 25.88
C ILE A 171 -2.29 -49.64 25.73
N SER A 172 -1.28 -49.52 26.60
CA SER A 172 -0.10 -48.67 26.41
C SER A 172 1.16 -49.53 26.35
N SER A 173 2.15 -49.13 25.55
CA SER A 173 3.54 -49.61 25.68
C SER A 173 4.52 -48.47 25.33
N ASN A 174 5.69 -48.48 25.97
CA ASN A 174 6.41 -47.24 26.27
C ASN A 174 7.53 -46.84 25.29
N GLN A 175 7.71 -45.52 25.22
CA GLN A 175 8.97 -44.76 25.14
C GLN A 175 10.29 -45.54 24.96
N HIS A 176 11.14 -45.07 24.03
CA HIS A 176 12.58 -44.83 24.22
C HIS A 176 12.91 -43.57 23.37
N ALA A 177 13.20 -42.40 23.94
CA ALA A 177 14.41 -41.98 24.67
C ALA A 177 15.53 -41.47 23.75
N LEU A 178 15.73 -40.15 23.72
CA LEU A 178 16.86 -39.47 23.06
C LEU A 178 18.09 -39.51 23.98
N ILE A 179 19.26 -39.83 23.43
CA ILE A 179 20.53 -39.88 24.17
C ILE A 179 21.36 -38.63 23.88
N VAL A 180 21.81 -37.95 24.93
CA VAL A 180 22.83 -36.90 24.88
C VAL A 180 24.12 -37.45 25.51
N PRO A 181 25.28 -37.42 24.82
CA PRO A 181 26.54 -37.91 25.38
C PRO A 181 27.24 -36.82 26.22
N PRO A 182 27.68 -37.12 27.47
CA PRO A 182 28.53 -36.24 28.26
C PRO A 182 30.03 -36.48 28.01
N SER A 183 30.86 -35.48 28.31
CA SER A 183 32.32 -35.53 28.21
C SER A 183 32.98 -36.00 29.51
N ASN A 184 34.01 -36.87 29.45
CA ASN A 184 35.31 -36.67 30.10
C ASN A 184 36.26 -37.91 30.08
N GLY A 185 37.56 -37.63 29.88
CA GLY A 185 38.64 -38.21 30.71
C GLY A 185 39.36 -39.50 30.24
N PHE A 186 40.68 -39.37 30.03
CA PHE A 186 41.72 -40.44 29.97
C PHE A 186 41.64 -41.47 28.82
N GLY A 187 42.73 -41.91 28.18
CA GLY A 187 44.14 -41.45 28.25
C GLY A 187 45.11 -42.36 27.44
N ASN A 188 46.25 -41.81 27.01
CA ASN A 188 47.40 -42.45 26.31
C ASN A 188 47.16 -42.99 24.87
N GLY A 189 48.11 -42.79 23.93
CA GLY A 189 48.03 -43.44 22.59
C GLY A 189 48.82 -42.94 21.36
N VAL A 190 50.06 -42.44 21.50
CA VAL A 190 51.19 -42.45 20.50
C VAL A 190 50.89 -42.43 18.96
N TYR A 191 51.43 -41.42 18.25
CA TYR A 191 51.94 -41.35 16.84
C TYR A 191 51.51 -42.42 15.79
N LEU A 192 51.23 -42.10 14.50
CA LEU A 192 52.16 -41.48 13.54
C LEU A 192 51.51 -41.06 12.19
N ASN A 193 52.19 -40.17 11.45
CA ASN A 193 51.99 -39.77 10.04
C ASN A 193 51.97 -40.93 8.99
N ARG A 194 51.27 -40.74 7.85
CA ARG A 194 51.88 -40.46 6.52
C ARG A 194 50.87 -40.11 5.40
N HIS A 195 51.30 -39.29 4.43
CA HIS A 195 50.58 -38.96 3.19
C HIS A 195 50.74 -40.01 2.07
N THR A 196 49.77 -40.06 1.15
CA THR A 196 50.02 -40.15 -0.31
C THR A 196 48.86 -39.53 -1.09
N GLU A 197 49.14 -38.95 -2.26
CA GLU A 197 48.15 -38.30 -3.14
C GLU A 197 47.71 -39.24 -4.28
N SER A 198 46.49 -39.07 -4.81
CA SER A 198 46.27 -38.69 -6.23
C SER A 198 44.78 -38.66 -6.65
N SER A 199 44.33 -37.50 -7.13
CA SER A 199 43.38 -37.29 -8.26
C SER A 199 42.13 -38.19 -8.47
N VAL A 200 40.93 -37.58 -8.53
CA VAL A 200 40.12 -37.33 -9.77
C VAL A 200 38.69 -36.89 -9.42
N SER A 201 38.26 -35.76 -10.03
CA SER A 201 36.89 -35.20 -10.16
C SER A 201 35.76 -35.59 -9.17
N LEU A 202 35.27 -34.61 -8.41
CA LEU A 202 33.92 -34.63 -7.83
C LEU A 202 33.06 -33.48 -8.36
N LEU A 203 31.85 -33.83 -8.81
CA LEU A 203 30.77 -32.87 -9.11
C LEU A 203 30.23 -32.30 -7.78
N PRO A 204 30.10 -30.97 -7.62
CA PRO A 204 29.50 -30.39 -6.42
C PRO A 204 28.00 -30.73 -6.33
N ARG A 205 27.61 -31.51 -5.31
CA ARG A 205 26.23 -31.44 -4.78
C ARG A 205 26.05 -30.09 -4.08
N PRO A 206 24.85 -29.46 -4.17
CA PRO A 206 24.61 -28.16 -3.54
C PRO A 206 24.59 -28.29 -2.02
N MET A 207 25.17 -27.30 -1.32
CA MET A 207 25.17 -27.19 0.15
C MET A 207 24.55 -25.87 0.61
N VAL A 208 23.91 -25.92 1.79
CA VAL A 208 23.34 -24.82 2.60
C VAL A 208 22.14 -24.07 1.98
N PRO A 209 20.91 -24.33 2.45
CA PRO A 209 19.71 -23.56 2.13
C PRO A 209 19.47 -22.38 3.10
N GLU A 210 20.53 -21.70 3.53
CA GLU A 210 20.49 -20.49 4.35
C GLU A 210 21.45 -19.46 3.75
N LYS A 211 20.90 -18.41 3.13
CA LYS A 211 21.67 -17.25 2.69
C LYS A 211 21.00 -15.97 3.14
N ASP A 212 21.82 -15.13 3.78
CA ASP A 212 21.39 -13.94 4.49
C ASP A 212 20.75 -12.90 3.58
N ILE A 213 19.66 -12.29 4.05
CA ILE A 213 18.91 -11.25 3.35
C ILE A 213 19.73 -9.95 3.27
N ALA A 214 20.73 -9.77 4.15
CA ALA A 214 21.66 -8.64 4.10
C ALA A 214 22.55 -8.60 2.83
N LEU A 215 22.65 -9.68 2.04
CA LEU A 215 23.59 -9.76 0.92
C LEU A 215 23.21 -8.89 -0.30
N TYR A 216 21.96 -8.44 -0.40
CA TYR A 216 21.50 -7.45 -1.38
C TYR A 216 21.58 -6.04 -0.83
N GLY A 217 22.79 -5.66 -0.38
CA GLY A 217 23.08 -4.32 0.10
C GLY A 217 22.88 -3.28 -0.99
N TYR A 218 21.83 -2.47 -0.81
CA TYR A 218 21.60 -1.17 -1.42
C TYR A 218 21.51 -0.15 -0.27
N GLY A 219 22.32 0.91 -0.32
CA GLY A 219 22.45 1.86 0.81
C GLY A 219 23.32 1.39 1.99
N SER A 220 23.95 0.21 1.92
CA SER A 220 24.96 -0.22 2.89
C SER A 220 26.32 0.45 2.64
N VAL A 221 27.23 0.44 3.62
CA VAL A 221 28.64 0.86 3.42
C VAL A 221 29.25 0.07 2.26
N SER A 222 29.13 -1.27 2.29
CA SER A 222 29.55 -2.15 1.19
C SER A 222 28.87 -1.93 -0.16
N TRP A 223 27.78 -1.17 -0.24
CA TRP A 223 27.20 -0.69 -1.50
C TRP A 223 27.85 0.62 -1.95
N LYS A 224 28.04 1.56 -1.02
CA LYS A 224 28.77 2.80 -1.26
C LYS A 224 30.20 2.52 -1.73
N ASP A 225 30.91 1.62 -1.04
CA ASP A 225 32.25 1.14 -1.42
C ASP A 225 32.26 0.61 -2.86
N ARG A 226 31.39 -0.36 -3.19
CA ARG A 226 31.27 -0.93 -4.54
C ARG A 226 30.92 0.11 -5.61
N MET A 227 30.13 1.13 -5.25
CA MET A 227 29.74 2.19 -6.16
C MET A 227 30.86 3.22 -6.36
N GLU A 228 31.64 3.54 -5.33
CA GLU A 228 32.85 4.37 -5.44
C GLU A 228 33.96 3.65 -6.23
N ASP A 229 34.12 2.34 -6.00
CA ASP A 229 35.02 1.46 -6.75
C ASP A 229 34.63 1.39 -8.24
N TRP A 230 33.32 1.38 -8.55
CA TRP A 230 32.81 1.48 -9.93
C TRP A 230 33.00 2.88 -10.53
N LYS A 231 32.70 3.97 -9.80
CA LYS A 231 32.98 5.36 -10.25
C LYS A 231 34.46 5.56 -10.56
N LYS A 232 35.34 5.02 -9.70
CA LYS A 232 36.79 5.05 -9.89
C LYS A 232 37.19 4.31 -11.17
N LYS A 233 36.68 3.10 -11.38
CA LYS A 233 36.87 2.34 -12.63
C LYS A 233 36.27 3.05 -13.86
N GLN A 234 35.20 3.83 -13.74
CA GLN A 234 34.67 4.64 -14.84
C GLN A 234 35.60 5.83 -15.18
N ASN A 235 36.13 6.54 -14.17
CA ASN A 235 37.16 7.57 -14.38
C ASN A 235 38.46 7.01 -14.97
N GLU A 236 38.88 5.81 -14.56
CA GLU A 236 40.07 5.12 -15.08
C GLU A 236 39.87 4.58 -16.51
N ASN A 237 38.62 4.26 -16.92
CA ASN A 237 38.29 3.76 -18.26
C ASN A 237 37.87 4.87 -19.25
N LEU A 238 38.05 6.16 -18.93
CA LEU A 238 37.87 7.26 -19.87
C LEU A 238 39.18 7.56 -20.63
N PRO A 239 39.34 7.13 -21.89
CA PRO A 239 40.49 7.53 -22.69
C PRO A 239 40.43 9.04 -22.96
N VAL A 240 41.37 9.78 -22.38
CA VAL A 240 41.47 11.25 -22.52
C VAL A 240 41.95 11.62 -23.92
N VAL A 241 41.03 11.66 -24.88
CA VAL A 241 41.28 12.16 -26.24
C VAL A 241 41.39 13.69 -26.19
N LYS A 242 42.61 14.19 -25.91
CA LYS A 242 42.96 15.59 -26.10
C LYS A 242 42.95 15.92 -27.60
N HIS A 243 41.86 16.47 -28.11
CA HIS A 243 41.91 17.24 -29.35
C HIS A 243 42.36 18.67 -29.04
N GLN A 244 43.59 18.97 -29.43
CA GLN A 244 44.16 20.31 -29.44
C GLN A 244 43.92 20.90 -30.84
N GLY A 245 43.11 21.95 -30.93
CA GLY A 245 42.73 22.57 -32.19
C GLY A 245 42.04 23.91 -31.95
N ASP A 246 42.55 24.95 -32.60
CA ASP A 246 42.09 26.34 -32.48
C ASP A 246 41.09 26.71 -33.61
N GLY A 247 40.33 27.78 -33.43
CA GLY A 247 39.38 28.32 -34.42
C GLY A 247 37.96 28.49 -33.87
N GLY A 248 37.54 29.75 -33.67
CA GLY A 248 36.20 30.09 -33.20
C GLY A 248 35.15 30.15 -34.31
N GLY A 249 33.91 29.78 -33.99
CA GLY A 249 32.74 29.94 -34.87
C GLY A 249 31.43 29.70 -34.11
N SER A 250 30.53 30.68 -34.11
CA SER A 250 29.22 30.59 -33.44
C SER A 250 28.18 29.96 -34.36
N PHE A 251 27.67 28.78 -33.99
CA PHE A 251 26.45 28.21 -34.58
C PHE A 251 25.62 27.48 -33.51
N HIS A 252 24.35 27.85 -33.38
CA HIS A 252 23.34 27.04 -32.69
C HIS A 252 22.77 26.01 -33.67
N GLY A 253 22.73 24.74 -33.28
CA GLY A 253 22.07 23.67 -34.06
C GLY A 253 22.33 22.28 -33.48
N ASP A 254 21.25 21.56 -33.19
CA ASP A 254 21.12 20.12 -32.94
C ASP A 254 22.36 19.30 -32.57
N TYR A 255 22.48 18.95 -31.28
CA TYR A 255 23.35 17.87 -30.81
C TYR A 255 22.76 16.50 -31.17
N PRO A 256 23.46 15.65 -31.95
CA PRO A 256 23.05 14.26 -32.13
C PRO A 256 23.17 13.48 -30.81
N TYR A 257 22.30 12.48 -30.62
CA TYR A 257 22.32 11.62 -29.44
C TYR A 257 23.70 10.95 -29.25
N LEU A 258 24.43 11.35 -28.21
CA LEU A 258 25.64 10.66 -27.76
C LEU A 258 25.30 9.20 -27.40
N PRO A 259 26.18 8.22 -27.71
CA PRO A 259 25.94 6.83 -27.34
C PRO A 259 25.97 6.66 -25.82
N MET A 260 24.82 6.39 -25.20
CA MET A 260 24.80 5.90 -23.82
C MET A 260 25.63 4.61 -23.73
N MET A 261 26.56 4.56 -22.77
CA MET A 261 27.40 3.40 -22.50
C MET A 261 26.56 2.13 -22.27
N ASP A 262 27.14 0.97 -22.60
CA ASP A 262 26.36 -0.28 -22.76
C ASP A 262 25.69 -0.76 -21.45
N GLU A 263 26.23 -0.39 -20.29
CA GLU A 263 25.61 -0.65 -18.97
C GLU A 263 24.24 0.07 -18.81
N GLY A 264 24.07 1.22 -19.48
CA GLY A 264 22.80 1.95 -19.57
C GLY A 264 21.69 1.18 -20.31
N ARG A 265 22.02 0.06 -20.97
CA ARG A 265 21.05 -0.83 -21.63
C ARG A 265 20.65 -2.03 -20.78
N GLN A 266 21.24 -2.23 -19.59
CA GLN A 266 20.89 -3.37 -18.73
C GLN A 266 19.41 -3.33 -18.31
N PRO A 267 18.72 -4.48 -18.23
CA PRO A 267 17.31 -4.52 -17.83
C PRO A 267 17.13 -4.21 -16.35
N LEU A 268 16.21 -3.28 -16.06
CA LEU A 268 15.81 -2.88 -14.70
C LEU A 268 14.96 -3.95 -13.98
N SER A 269 14.35 -4.85 -14.74
CA SER A 269 13.60 -5.99 -14.22
C SER A 269 13.75 -7.22 -15.13
N ARG A 270 13.61 -8.42 -14.54
CA ARG A 270 13.71 -9.71 -15.23
C ARG A 270 12.40 -10.48 -15.11
N LYS A 271 12.06 -11.21 -16.17
CA LYS A 271 11.03 -12.26 -16.15
C LYS A 271 11.70 -13.61 -15.93
N LEU A 272 11.23 -14.35 -14.94
CA LEU A 272 11.62 -15.72 -14.67
C LEU A 272 10.45 -16.66 -15.01
N PRO A 273 10.59 -17.57 -15.98
CA PRO A 273 9.65 -18.66 -16.13
C PRO A 273 9.76 -19.63 -14.95
N ILE A 274 8.65 -20.24 -14.53
CA ILE A 274 8.69 -21.36 -13.59
C ILE A 274 9.53 -22.50 -14.20
N SER A 275 10.40 -23.11 -13.39
CA SER A 275 11.29 -24.20 -13.85
C SER A 275 10.54 -25.32 -14.56
N SER A 276 11.07 -25.76 -15.69
CA SER A 276 10.53 -26.81 -16.56
C SER A 276 10.14 -28.08 -15.78
N SER A 277 10.90 -28.43 -14.74
CA SER A 277 10.64 -29.60 -13.88
C SER A 277 9.35 -29.51 -13.07
N LYS A 278 8.83 -28.30 -12.79
CA LYS A 278 7.56 -28.08 -12.09
C LYS A 278 6.40 -27.82 -13.06
N ILE A 279 6.62 -27.02 -14.10
CA ILE A 279 5.54 -26.59 -15.02
C ILE A 279 5.14 -27.66 -16.03
N ASN A 280 6.06 -28.52 -16.48
CA ASN A 280 5.72 -29.56 -17.46
C ASN A 280 4.84 -30.68 -16.88
N PRO A 281 5.11 -31.24 -15.68
CA PRO A 281 4.19 -32.17 -15.03
C PRO A 281 2.79 -31.58 -14.79
N TYR A 282 2.70 -30.31 -14.36
CA TYR A 282 1.42 -29.62 -14.18
C TYR A 282 0.59 -29.57 -15.49
N ARG A 283 1.22 -29.23 -16.62
CA ARG A 283 0.56 -29.23 -17.93
C ARG A 283 0.12 -30.62 -18.38
N ILE A 284 0.95 -31.65 -18.16
CA ILE A 284 0.61 -33.05 -18.47
C ILE A 284 -0.61 -33.49 -17.64
N LEU A 285 -0.65 -33.16 -16.34
CA LEU A 285 -1.78 -33.48 -15.46
C LEU A 285 -3.07 -32.73 -15.86
N ILE A 286 -2.99 -31.48 -16.31
CA ILE A 286 -4.16 -30.77 -16.86
C ILE A 286 -4.69 -31.45 -18.12
N ILE A 287 -3.81 -31.80 -19.08
CA ILE A 287 -4.20 -32.48 -20.31
C ILE A 287 -4.85 -33.84 -19.99
N LEU A 288 -4.21 -34.65 -19.13
CA LEU A 288 -4.74 -35.94 -18.70
C LEU A 288 -6.11 -35.80 -18.02
N ARG A 289 -6.28 -34.82 -17.13
CA ARG A 289 -7.58 -34.53 -16.49
C ARG A 289 -8.64 -34.08 -17.50
N LEU A 290 -8.27 -33.31 -18.52
CA LEU A 290 -9.18 -32.92 -19.60
C LEU A 290 -9.60 -34.14 -20.44
N THR A 291 -8.69 -35.07 -20.75
CA THR A 291 -9.00 -36.33 -21.42
C THR A 291 -9.93 -37.22 -20.57
N ILE A 292 -9.65 -37.36 -19.27
CA ILE A 292 -10.48 -38.14 -18.34
C ILE A 292 -11.88 -37.53 -18.23
N LEU A 293 -12.00 -36.20 -18.12
CA LEU A 293 -13.30 -35.51 -18.13
C LEU A 293 -14.04 -35.73 -19.45
N GLY A 294 -13.36 -35.66 -20.60
CA GLY A 294 -13.96 -35.95 -21.90
C GLY A 294 -14.52 -37.37 -22.01
N LEU A 295 -13.77 -38.37 -21.54
CA LEU A 295 -14.21 -39.76 -21.48
C LEU A 295 -15.37 -39.96 -20.49
N PHE A 296 -15.31 -39.31 -19.32
CA PHE A 296 -16.38 -39.31 -18.33
C PHE A 296 -17.69 -38.78 -18.94
N PHE A 297 -17.69 -37.59 -19.55
CA PHE A 297 -18.91 -37.04 -20.17
C PHE A 297 -19.41 -37.87 -21.35
N HIS A 298 -18.51 -38.43 -22.17
CA HIS A 298 -18.89 -39.32 -23.25
C HIS A 298 -19.62 -40.56 -22.74
N TYR A 299 -19.06 -41.24 -21.73
CA TYR A 299 -19.71 -42.36 -21.05
C TYR A 299 -21.04 -41.93 -20.41
N ARG A 300 -21.05 -40.81 -19.67
CA ARG A 300 -22.20 -40.30 -18.92
C ARG A 300 -23.40 -40.00 -19.80
N ILE A 301 -23.18 -39.40 -20.98
CA ILE A 301 -24.23 -39.04 -21.96
C ILE A 301 -24.77 -40.29 -22.68
N LEU A 302 -23.94 -41.31 -22.91
CA LEU A 302 -24.35 -42.56 -23.54
C LEU A 302 -25.12 -43.51 -22.61
N HIS A 303 -25.06 -43.33 -21.29
CA HIS A 303 -25.72 -44.18 -20.29
C HIS A 303 -26.73 -43.39 -19.44
N PRO A 304 -27.90 -43.03 -20.00
CA PRO A 304 -28.98 -42.37 -19.27
C PRO A 304 -29.68 -43.33 -18.29
N VAL A 305 -30.07 -42.82 -17.12
CA VAL A 305 -30.87 -43.57 -16.14
C VAL A 305 -32.35 -43.30 -16.38
N ASN A 306 -33.01 -44.23 -17.07
CA ASN A 306 -34.40 -44.06 -17.51
C ASN A 306 -35.38 -43.87 -16.34
N ASP A 307 -35.20 -44.60 -15.24
CA ASP A 307 -36.07 -44.55 -14.05
C ASP A 307 -36.05 -43.19 -13.32
N ALA A 308 -35.00 -42.38 -13.56
CA ALA A 308 -34.70 -41.14 -12.86
C ALA A 308 -34.29 -40.01 -13.83
N ILE A 309 -34.78 -40.03 -15.07
CA ILE A 309 -34.26 -39.22 -16.18
C ILE A 309 -34.16 -37.71 -15.89
N GLY A 310 -35.07 -37.15 -15.08
CA GLY A 310 -35.01 -35.74 -14.63
C GLY A 310 -33.87 -35.44 -13.65
N LEU A 311 -33.62 -36.33 -12.67
CA LEU A 311 -32.48 -36.22 -11.75
C LEU A 311 -31.17 -36.43 -12.50
N TRP A 312 -31.14 -37.40 -13.41
CA TRP A 312 -30.00 -37.64 -14.31
C TRP A 312 -29.66 -36.40 -15.14
N LEU A 313 -30.64 -35.81 -15.83
CA LEU A 313 -30.44 -34.64 -16.67
C LEU A 313 -29.96 -33.43 -15.83
N THR A 314 -30.56 -33.22 -14.67
CA THR A 314 -30.15 -32.15 -13.74
C THR A 314 -28.70 -32.30 -13.29
N SER A 315 -28.28 -33.52 -12.95
CA SER A 315 -26.89 -33.82 -12.57
C SER A 315 -25.93 -33.56 -13.73
N VAL A 316 -26.23 -34.10 -14.92
CA VAL A 316 -25.36 -33.96 -16.11
C VAL A 316 -25.21 -32.49 -16.53
N VAL A 317 -26.28 -31.68 -16.46
CA VAL A 317 -26.21 -30.23 -16.72
C VAL A 317 -25.32 -29.51 -15.70
N CYS A 318 -25.41 -29.84 -14.41
CA CYS A 318 -24.54 -29.26 -13.38
C CYS A 318 -23.08 -29.70 -13.56
N GLU A 319 -22.83 -30.99 -13.81
CA GLU A 319 -21.50 -31.56 -14.09
C GLU A 319 -20.84 -30.87 -15.30
N ILE A 320 -21.58 -30.66 -16.39
CA ILE A 320 -21.11 -29.94 -17.59
C ILE A 320 -20.77 -28.47 -17.25
N TRP A 321 -21.60 -27.78 -16.45
CA TRP A 321 -21.31 -26.41 -16.02
C TRP A 321 -20.01 -26.34 -15.19
N PHE A 322 -19.82 -27.24 -14.23
CA PHE A 322 -18.58 -27.28 -13.44
C PHE A 322 -17.36 -27.60 -14.29
N ALA A 323 -17.48 -28.46 -15.31
CA ALA A 323 -16.39 -28.73 -16.24
C ALA A 323 -16.05 -27.49 -17.10
N ALA A 324 -17.06 -26.77 -17.61
CA ALA A 324 -16.85 -25.52 -18.33
C ALA A 324 -16.19 -24.44 -17.45
N SER A 325 -16.68 -24.26 -16.22
CA SER A 325 -16.11 -23.34 -15.23
C SER A 325 -14.66 -23.72 -14.87
N TRP A 326 -14.36 -25.00 -14.68
CA TRP A 326 -13.01 -25.49 -14.42
C TRP A 326 -12.06 -25.25 -15.61
N ILE A 327 -12.51 -25.43 -16.86
CA ILE A 327 -11.71 -25.13 -18.06
C ILE A 327 -11.40 -23.62 -18.15
N LEU A 328 -12.41 -22.77 -17.92
CA LEU A 328 -12.27 -21.31 -17.91
C LEU A 328 -11.31 -20.82 -16.82
N ASP A 329 -11.31 -21.45 -15.64
CA ASP A 329 -10.41 -21.14 -14.53
C ASP A 329 -8.96 -21.64 -14.78
N GLN A 330 -8.78 -22.83 -15.36
CA GLN A 330 -7.44 -23.44 -15.47
C GLN A 330 -6.62 -22.94 -16.67
N PHE A 331 -7.24 -22.64 -17.82
CA PHE A 331 -6.46 -22.22 -19.00
C PHE A 331 -5.68 -20.90 -18.80
N PRO A 332 -6.17 -19.88 -18.06
CA PRO A 332 -5.36 -18.72 -17.70
C PRO A 332 -4.13 -19.03 -16.83
N LYS A 333 -4.11 -20.17 -16.12
CA LYS A 333 -2.97 -20.62 -15.29
C LYS A 333 -1.85 -21.30 -16.12
N TRP A 334 -1.97 -21.38 -17.45
CA TRP A 334 -1.08 -22.19 -18.30
C TRP A 334 0.38 -21.72 -18.39
N CYS A 335 0.63 -20.42 -18.19
CA CYS A 335 1.95 -19.79 -18.37
C CYS A 335 2.35 -18.89 -17.18
N PRO A 336 2.47 -19.43 -15.95
CA PRO A 336 2.85 -18.64 -14.80
C PRO A 336 4.29 -18.13 -14.92
N ILE A 337 4.50 -16.87 -14.53
CA ILE A 337 5.84 -16.27 -14.43
C ILE A 337 6.05 -15.60 -13.07
N VAL A 338 7.31 -15.43 -12.71
CA VAL A 338 7.78 -14.63 -11.57
C VAL A 338 8.63 -13.48 -12.12
N ARG A 339 8.81 -12.41 -11.35
CA ARG A 339 9.65 -11.27 -11.73
C ARG A 339 10.59 -10.86 -10.63
N GLU A 340 11.71 -10.28 -11.04
CA GLU A 340 12.69 -9.63 -10.17
C GLU A 340 12.86 -8.18 -10.63
N THR A 341 13.05 -7.28 -9.67
CA THR A 341 13.43 -5.87 -9.85
C THR A 341 14.88 -5.68 -9.39
N TYR A 342 15.60 -4.75 -10.02
CA TYR A 342 16.99 -4.45 -9.66
C TYR A 342 17.13 -2.96 -9.34
N LEU A 343 16.82 -2.60 -8.08
CA LEU A 343 16.78 -1.21 -7.60
C LEU A 343 18.11 -0.49 -7.83
N ASP A 344 19.25 -1.18 -7.59
CA ASP A 344 20.60 -0.71 -7.86
C ASP A 344 20.75 -0.12 -9.27
N ARG A 345 20.15 -0.76 -10.28
CA ARG A 345 20.23 -0.34 -11.70
C ARG A 345 19.28 0.81 -12.04
N LEU A 346 18.19 0.98 -11.29
CA LEU A 346 17.31 2.14 -11.41
C LEU A 346 18.07 3.37 -10.91
N SER A 347 18.62 3.28 -9.71
CA SER A 347 19.30 4.38 -9.04
C SER A 347 20.59 4.79 -9.75
N LEU A 348 21.44 3.84 -10.16
CA LEU A 348 22.62 4.12 -11.01
C LEU A 348 22.27 4.79 -12.36
N ARG A 349 21.00 4.72 -12.81
CA ARG A 349 20.55 5.33 -14.07
C ARG A 349 19.90 6.70 -13.87
N TYR A 350 19.07 6.86 -12.84
CA TYR A 350 18.22 8.05 -12.64
C TYR A 350 18.59 8.90 -11.43
N GLU A 351 19.33 8.37 -10.45
CA GLU A 351 19.80 9.07 -9.24
C GLU A 351 21.32 9.26 -9.31
N LYS A 352 21.75 10.12 -10.23
CA LYS A 352 23.18 10.44 -10.41
C LYS A 352 23.61 11.44 -9.34
N GLU A 353 24.58 11.09 -8.51
CA GLU A 353 25.13 11.99 -7.48
C GLU A 353 25.57 13.34 -8.07
N GLY A 354 25.35 14.42 -7.31
CA GLY A 354 25.63 15.78 -7.75
C GLY A 354 24.69 16.32 -8.84
N LYS A 355 23.61 15.61 -9.18
CA LYS A 355 22.57 16.03 -10.13
C LYS A 355 21.17 15.84 -9.53
N PRO A 356 20.16 16.63 -9.97
CA PRO A 356 18.77 16.39 -9.58
C PRO A 356 18.31 15.02 -10.07
N SER A 357 17.42 14.37 -9.32
CA SER A 357 16.92 13.04 -9.66
C SER A 357 16.06 13.06 -10.93
N GLU A 358 16.42 12.20 -11.88
CA GLU A 358 15.70 11.93 -13.12
C GLU A 358 14.56 10.90 -12.91
N LEU A 359 14.28 10.51 -11.66
CA LEU A 359 13.10 9.69 -11.32
C LEU A 359 11.81 10.43 -11.67
N ALA A 360 10.83 9.70 -12.19
CA ALA A 360 9.54 10.26 -12.54
C ALA A 360 8.72 10.64 -11.28
N PRO A 361 7.97 11.76 -11.28
CA PRO A 361 7.02 12.03 -10.22
C PRO A 361 5.94 10.95 -10.10
N ILE A 362 5.38 10.79 -8.90
CA ILE A 362 4.27 9.89 -8.59
C ILE A 362 3.27 10.63 -7.69
N ASP A 363 2.01 10.71 -8.13
CA ASP A 363 0.91 11.11 -7.28
C ASP A 363 0.33 9.87 -6.58
N ILE A 364 0.00 9.98 -5.29
CA ILE A 364 -0.51 8.88 -4.47
C ILE A 364 -1.88 9.27 -3.96
N PHE A 365 -2.91 8.50 -4.33
CA PHE A 365 -4.30 8.77 -4.03
C PHE A 365 -4.79 7.85 -2.90
N VAL A 366 -5.39 8.46 -1.88
CA VAL A 366 -6.11 7.78 -0.79
C VAL A 366 -7.56 8.27 -0.81
N SER A 367 -8.53 7.36 -0.74
CA SER A 367 -9.96 7.71 -0.62
C SER A 367 -10.52 7.26 0.73
N THR A 368 -11.17 8.15 1.45
CA THR A 368 -11.96 7.89 2.67
C THR A 368 -13.42 8.30 2.45
N VAL A 369 -14.37 7.57 3.02
CA VAL A 369 -15.81 7.77 2.78
C VAL A 369 -16.55 8.33 4.00
N ASP A 370 -16.19 7.89 5.21
CA ASP A 370 -16.89 8.24 6.45
C ASP A 370 -16.00 7.91 7.66
N PRO A 371 -15.55 8.89 8.47
CA PRO A 371 -14.66 8.64 9.60
C PRO A 371 -15.29 7.81 10.74
N LEU A 372 -16.62 7.64 10.76
CA LEU A 372 -17.30 6.73 11.71
C LEU A 372 -17.25 5.26 11.25
N LYS A 373 -16.97 5.00 9.96
CA LYS A 373 -16.78 3.65 9.40
C LYS A 373 -15.30 3.31 9.21
N GLU A 374 -14.50 4.33 8.89
CA GLU A 374 -13.08 4.26 8.54
C GLU A 374 -12.31 5.15 9.53
N PRO A 375 -11.97 4.63 10.74
CA PRO A 375 -11.46 5.46 11.84
C PRO A 375 -10.27 6.35 11.45
N PRO A 376 -10.27 7.65 11.77
CA PRO A 376 -9.24 8.59 11.29
C PRO A 376 -7.81 8.17 11.59
N LEU A 377 -7.58 7.48 12.72
CA LEU A 377 -6.26 6.95 13.09
C LEU A 377 -5.70 5.94 12.07
N ILE A 378 -6.55 5.18 11.38
CA ILE A 378 -6.14 4.23 10.33
C ILE A 378 -5.74 5.02 9.08
N THR A 379 -6.58 5.95 8.63
CA THR A 379 -6.29 6.86 7.50
C THR A 379 -5.00 7.65 7.75
N ALA A 380 -4.80 8.17 8.97
CA ALA A 380 -3.57 8.84 9.40
C ALA A 380 -2.35 7.93 9.31
N ASN A 381 -2.43 6.69 9.82
CA ASN A 381 -1.35 5.70 9.71
C ASN A 381 -0.98 5.37 8.25
N THR A 382 -1.98 5.27 7.38
CA THR A 382 -1.80 5.11 5.93
C THR A 382 -1.09 6.32 5.32
N VAL A 383 -1.55 7.54 5.58
CA VAL A 383 -0.91 8.78 5.11
C VAL A 383 0.54 8.91 5.62
N LEU A 384 0.80 8.63 6.90
CA LEU A 384 2.15 8.63 7.48
C LEU A 384 3.08 7.61 6.79
N SER A 385 2.56 6.43 6.43
CA SER A 385 3.33 5.44 5.67
C SER A 385 3.67 5.90 4.25
N ILE A 386 2.81 6.73 3.66
CA ILE A 386 2.96 7.30 2.31
C ILE A 386 3.96 8.47 2.31
N LEU A 387 3.91 9.35 3.31
CA LEU A 387 4.86 10.47 3.46
C LEU A 387 6.28 10.00 3.82
N ALA A 388 6.40 8.84 4.47
CA ALA A 388 7.67 8.27 4.90
C ALA A 388 8.31 7.28 3.89
N VAL A 389 7.92 7.28 2.61
CA VAL A 389 8.52 6.39 1.58
C VAL A 389 10.00 6.68 1.28
N ASP A 390 10.69 5.69 0.70
CA ASP A 390 12.02 5.88 0.10
C ASP A 390 11.87 6.33 -1.37
N TYR A 391 11.70 7.64 -1.57
CA TYR A 391 11.64 8.31 -2.86
C TYR A 391 11.98 9.81 -2.69
N PRO A 392 12.44 10.54 -3.73
CA PRO A 392 12.70 11.98 -3.63
C PRO A 392 11.43 12.78 -3.27
N VAL A 393 11.57 13.74 -2.35
CA VAL A 393 10.42 14.47 -1.77
C VAL A 393 9.73 15.38 -2.79
N ASP A 394 10.50 15.96 -3.72
CA ASP A 394 10.02 16.75 -4.86
C ASP A 394 9.33 15.92 -5.96
N LYS A 395 9.26 14.58 -5.78
CA LYS A 395 8.67 13.62 -6.71
C LYS A 395 7.47 12.86 -6.13
N VAL A 396 7.07 13.10 -4.89
CA VAL A 396 5.88 12.49 -4.27
C VAL A 396 4.87 13.56 -3.87
N THR A 397 3.61 13.37 -4.28
CA THR A 397 2.49 14.14 -3.72
C THR A 397 1.38 13.18 -3.27
N CYS A 398 0.97 13.29 -2.01
CA CYS A 398 -0.14 12.54 -1.43
C CYS A 398 -1.43 13.36 -1.54
N TYR A 399 -2.46 12.79 -2.16
CA TYR A 399 -3.80 13.34 -2.22
C TYR A 399 -4.74 12.47 -1.39
N VAL A 400 -5.47 13.09 -0.47
CA VAL A 400 -6.53 12.43 0.31
C VAL A 400 -7.86 13.00 -0.12
N SER A 401 -8.68 12.15 -0.75
CA SER A 401 -10.08 12.49 -1.06
C SER A 401 -10.97 12.07 0.10
N ASP A 402 -11.69 13.03 0.65
CA ASP A 402 -12.78 12.80 1.61
C ASP A 402 -14.12 12.89 0.87
N ASP A 403 -14.80 11.74 0.72
CA ASP A 403 -16.14 11.69 0.14
C ASP A 403 -17.24 11.97 1.20
N GLY A 404 -16.88 12.10 2.48
CA GLY A 404 -17.77 12.47 3.58
C GLY A 404 -17.81 13.96 3.89
N ALA A 405 -16.83 14.74 3.43
CA ALA A 405 -16.66 16.18 3.71
C ALA A 405 -16.68 16.52 5.23
N ALA A 406 -16.11 15.64 6.06
CA ALA A 406 -16.24 15.68 7.50
C ALA A 406 -15.09 16.46 8.15
N MET A 407 -15.42 17.42 9.03
CA MET A 407 -14.42 18.23 9.74
C MET A 407 -13.43 17.36 10.54
N LEU A 408 -13.91 16.26 11.16
CA LEU A 408 -13.06 15.26 11.82
C LEU A 408 -11.96 14.68 10.91
N THR A 409 -12.26 14.44 9.62
CA THR A 409 -11.26 13.97 8.66
C THR A 409 -10.19 15.05 8.42
N PHE A 410 -10.61 16.30 8.27
CA PHE A 410 -9.75 17.45 8.03
C PHE A 410 -8.83 17.75 9.22
N GLU A 411 -9.37 17.84 10.44
CA GLU A 411 -8.58 18.07 11.66
C GLU A 411 -7.62 16.91 11.95
N ALA A 412 -8.07 15.66 11.80
CA ALA A 412 -7.20 14.50 11.95
C ALA A 412 -6.04 14.52 10.93
N LEU A 413 -6.26 15.01 9.70
CA LEU A 413 -5.20 15.21 8.71
C LEU A 413 -4.24 16.35 9.08
N SER A 414 -4.74 17.42 9.72
CA SER A 414 -3.90 18.51 10.23
C SER A 414 -2.97 18.02 11.35
N GLU A 415 -3.51 17.31 12.36
CA GLU A 415 -2.69 16.67 13.39
C GLU A 415 -1.72 15.63 12.81
N THR A 416 -2.14 14.91 11.77
CA THR A 416 -1.27 13.97 11.05
C THR A 416 -0.11 14.69 10.36
N SER A 417 -0.32 15.91 9.84
CA SER A 417 0.74 16.71 9.23
C SER A 417 1.76 17.17 10.28
N ASN A 418 1.29 17.64 11.44
CA ASN A 418 2.14 18.00 12.58
C ASN A 418 2.99 16.81 13.06
N PHE A 419 2.39 15.62 13.23
CA PHE A 419 3.14 14.42 13.61
C PHE A 419 4.09 13.92 12.50
N ALA A 420 3.73 14.06 11.22
CA ALA A 420 4.59 13.67 10.10
C ALA A 420 5.96 14.39 10.12
N ARG A 421 5.99 15.66 10.53
CA ARG A 421 7.23 16.46 10.69
C ARG A 421 8.23 15.87 11.68
N LYS A 422 7.76 15.07 12.66
CA LYS A 422 8.60 14.33 13.61
C LYS A 422 8.88 12.89 13.10
N TRP A 423 7.87 12.23 12.54
CA TRP A 423 7.91 10.81 12.14
C TRP A 423 8.71 10.52 10.86
N VAL A 424 8.63 11.39 9.86
CA VAL A 424 9.28 11.19 8.54
C VAL A 424 10.82 11.21 8.63
N PRO A 425 11.48 12.22 9.24
CA PRO A 425 12.94 12.20 9.41
C PRO A 425 13.39 10.98 10.23
N PHE A 426 12.71 10.67 11.35
CA PHE A 426 12.99 9.46 12.14
C PHE A 426 12.92 8.16 11.30
N CYS A 427 11.89 8.00 10.45
CA CYS A 427 11.74 6.85 9.57
C CYS A 427 12.87 6.71 8.54
N LYS A 428 13.29 7.83 7.94
CA LYS A 428 14.38 7.88 6.95
C LYS A 428 15.73 7.61 7.61
N LYS A 429 16.09 8.39 8.64
CA LYS A 429 17.32 8.33 9.45
C LYS A 429 17.62 6.91 9.97
N TYR A 430 16.60 6.22 10.49
CA TYR A 430 16.76 4.89 11.07
C TYR A 430 16.37 3.72 10.16
N ASN A 431 15.90 3.98 8.93
CA ASN A 431 15.34 2.97 8.02
C ASN A 431 14.35 2.04 8.74
N ILE A 432 13.27 2.63 9.25
CA ILE A 432 12.20 1.92 9.96
C ILE A 432 11.30 1.18 8.95
N GLU A 433 10.90 -0.04 9.25
CA GLU A 433 9.83 -0.75 8.52
C GLU A 433 8.99 -1.56 9.53
N PRO A 434 7.64 -1.59 9.41
CA PRO A 434 6.81 -0.85 8.47
C PRO A 434 6.85 0.68 8.70
N ARG A 435 6.40 1.47 7.72
CA ARG A 435 6.38 2.95 7.81
C ARG A 435 5.14 3.52 8.53
N ALA A 436 4.14 2.69 8.83
CA ALA A 436 2.97 3.06 9.64
C ALA A 436 3.26 2.87 11.14
N PRO A 437 3.13 3.91 12.00
CA PRO A 437 3.57 3.86 13.39
C PRO A 437 2.78 2.90 14.29
N GLU A 438 1.45 2.78 14.15
CA GLU A 438 0.62 1.84 14.94
C GLU A 438 1.15 0.41 14.78
N TRP A 439 1.37 0.00 13.54
CA TRP A 439 1.86 -1.33 13.19
C TRP A 439 3.33 -1.51 13.61
N TYR A 440 4.18 -0.49 13.47
CA TYR A 440 5.57 -0.54 13.92
C TYR A 440 5.69 -0.68 15.45
N PHE A 441 4.95 0.10 16.23
CA PHE A 441 5.02 0.06 17.69
C PHE A 441 4.28 -1.14 18.30
N SER A 442 3.29 -1.71 17.59
CA SER A 442 2.57 -2.93 18.02
C SER A 442 3.31 -4.24 17.73
N LEU A 443 4.35 -4.23 16.88
CA LEU A 443 5.13 -5.42 16.54
C LEU A 443 5.92 -5.93 17.75
N LYS A 444 5.54 -7.10 18.26
CA LYS A 444 6.24 -7.85 19.32
C LYS A 444 7.52 -8.55 18.82
N MET A 445 8.32 -7.84 18.02
CA MET A 445 9.62 -8.30 17.50
C MET A 445 10.76 -7.53 18.17
N ASP A 446 11.96 -8.09 18.15
CA ASP A 446 13.16 -7.37 18.56
C ASP A 446 13.42 -6.20 17.58
N TYR A 447 13.22 -4.99 18.08
CA TYR A 447 13.37 -3.73 17.36
C TYR A 447 14.81 -3.21 17.34
N LEU A 448 15.74 -3.83 18.10
CA LEU A 448 17.17 -3.52 18.08
C LEU A 448 17.90 -4.28 16.96
N LYS A 449 17.31 -5.37 16.45
CA LYS A 449 17.88 -6.19 15.38
C LYS A 449 18.28 -5.34 14.17
N ASN A 450 19.55 -5.47 13.77
CA ASN A 450 20.19 -4.74 12.67
C ASN A 450 20.22 -3.20 12.83
N LYS A 451 20.07 -2.66 14.04
CA LYS A 451 20.19 -1.22 14.30
C LYS A 451 21.54 -0.89 14.94
N VAL A 452 22.37 -0.14 14.21
CA VAL A 452 23.77 0.17 14.59
C VAL A 452 23.99 1.59 15.13
N HIS A 453 22.96 2.45 15.09
CA HIS A 453 23.11 3.86 15.46
C HIS A 453 22.90 4.06 16.98
N PRO A 454 23.86 4.66 17.72
CA PRO A 454 23.84 4.67 19.19
C PRO A 454 22.63 5.41 19.77
N ALA A 455 22.24 6.54 19.20
CA ALA A 455 21.10 7.32 19.69
C ALA A 455 19.73 6.66 19.46
N PHE A 456 19.64 5.58 18.66
CA PHE A 456 18.38 4.97 18.25
C PHE A 456 17.49 4.57 19.43
N VAL A 457 18.07 4.02 20.51
CA VAL A 457 17.30 3.59 21.69
C VAL A 457 16.63 4.78 22.39
N ARG A 458 17.32 5.93 22.47
CA ARG A 458 16.80 7.18 23.06
C ARG A 458 15.74 7.80 22.16
N GLU A 459 16.05 8.01 20.89
CA GLU A 459 15.13 8.63 19.91
C GLU A 459 13.88 7.78 19.68
N ARG A 460 13.98 6.43 19.66
CA ARG A 460 12.80 5.54 19.60
C ARG A 460 11.90 5.65 20.84
N ARG A 461 12.47 5.81 22.04
CA ARG A 461 11.67 6.01 23.27
C ARG A 461 10.93 7.35 23.23
N ALA A 462 11.58 8.42 22.79
CA ALA A 462 10.94 9.73 22.59
C ALA A 462 9.82 9.66 21.54
N MET A 463 10.14 9.14 20.35
CA MET A 463 9.18 8.99 19.24
C MET A 463 7.98 8.09 19.59
N LYS A 464 8.12 7.13 20.51
CA LYS A 464 6.96 6.38 21.01
C LYS A 464 6.03 7.26 21.84
N ARG A 465 6.55 8.09 22.76
CA ARG A 465 5.69 8.97 23.58
C ARG A 465 4.91 9.95 22.71
N GLU A 466 5.63 10.60 21.79
CA GLU A 466 5.08 11.46 20.73
C GLU A 466 3.93 10.79 19.95
N TYR A 467 4.08 9.49 19.61
CA TYR A 467 3.03 8.75 18.91
C TYR A 467 1.81 8.42 19.78
N GLU A 468 2.01 8.05 21.05
CA GLU A 468 0.89 7.78 21.97
C GLU A 468 0.14 9.08 22.32
N GLU A 469 0.84 10.22 22.40
CA GLU A 469 0.25 11.56 22.56
C GLU A 469 -0.58 11.96 21.32
N PHE A 470 -0.01 11.86 20.11
CA PHE A 470 -0.74 12.02 18.86
C PHE A 470 -2.01 11.14 18.80
N LYS A 471 -1.90 9.88 19.26
CA LYS A 471 -3.03 8.94 19.33
C LYS A 471 -4.10 9.39 20.33
N VAL A 472 -3.73 9.99 21.46
CA VAL A 472 -4.67 10.62 22.40
C VAL A 472 -5.36 11.83 21.76
N ASN A 473 -4.62 12.70 21.05
CA ASN A 473 -5.20 13.86 20.34
C ASN A 473 -6.25 13.42 19.30
N ILE A 474 -5.91 12.46 18.42
CA ILE A 474 -6.84 11.91 17.43
C ILE A 474 -8.08 11.29 18.11
N ASN A 475 -7.91 10.56 19.22
CA ASN A 475 -9.05 10.01 19.97
C ASN A 475 -9.92 11.11 20.60
N SER A 476 -9.33 12.23 21.03
CA SER A 476 -10.05 13.40 21.56
C SER A 476 -10.88 14.09 20.48
N LEU A 477 -10.32 14.25 19.27
CA LEU A 477 -11.06 14.73 18.10
C LEU A 477 -12.23 13.81 17.76
N VAL A 478 -12.01 12.48 17.73
CA VAL A 478 -13.08 11.49 17.48
C VAL A 478 -14.19 11.55 18.55
N ALA A 479 -13.84 11.71 19.82
CA ALA A 479 -14.82 11.84 20.91
C ALA A 479 -15.58 13.19 20.88
N THR A 480 -14.93 14.24 20.39
CA THR A 480 -15.56 15.57 20.19
C THR A 480 -16.51 15.55 19.00
N ALA A 481 -16.10 14.95 17.88
CA ALA A 481 -16.89 14.81 16.65
C ALA A 481 -18.21 14.02 16.82
N GLN A 482 -18.35 13.21 17.87
CA GLN A 482 -19.61 12.56 18.22
C GLN A 482 -20.69 13.54 18.73
N LYS A 483 -20.29 14.74 19.17
CA LYS A 483 -21.18 15.79 19.68
C LYS A 483 -21.35 16.88 18.62
N VAL A 484 -22.13 16.57 17.58
CA VAL A 484 -22.45 17.53 16.50
C VAL A 484 -23.17 18.75 17.11
N PRO A 485 -22.69 20.00 16.90
CA PRO A 485 -23.38 21.21 17.37
C PRO A 485 -24.68 21.44 16.60
N GLU A 486 -25.67 22.07 17.23
CA GLU A 486 -26.97 22.38 16.59
C GLU A 486 -26.82 23.40 15.44
N ASP A 487 -25.94 24.39 15.60
CA ASP A 487 -25.57 25.37 14.56
C ASP A 487 -24.62 24.80 13.46
N GLY A 488 -24.24 23.52 13.59
CA GLY A 488 -23.24 22.87 12.73
C GLY A 488 -21.79 23.14 13.16
N TRP A 489 -20.84 22.59 12.40
CA TRP A 489 -19.41 22.74 12.68
C TRP A 489 -18.89 24.13 12.29
N THR A 490 -17.98 24.66 13.09
CA THR A 490 -17.24 25.90 12.87
C THR A 490 -15.73 25.65 12.95
N MET A 491 -14.95 26.34 12.11
CA MET A 491 -13.50 26.27 12.09
C MET A 491 -12.87 27.18 13.16
N GLN A 492 -11.58 26.98 13.42
CA GLN A 492 -10.84 27.71 14.46
C GLN A 492 -10.71 29.22 14.19
N ASP A 493 -10.88 29.66 12.94
CA ASP A 493 -10.96 31.08 12.56
C ASP A 493 -12.37 31.69 12.73
N GLY A 494 -13.33 30.91 13.24
CA GLY A 494 -14.72 31.31 13.47
C GLY A 494 -15.63 31.18 12.23
N THR A 495 -15.11 30.71 11.09
CA THR A 495 -15.96 30.47 9.90
C THR A 495 -16.79 29.19 10.03
N VAL A 496 -17.91 29.10 9.31
CA VAL A 496 -18.77 27.90 9.28
C VAL A 496 -18.16 26.86 8.34
N TRP A 497 -18.07 25.60 8.78
CA TRP A 497 -17.52 24.49 7.98
C TRP A 497 -18.32 24.29 6.68
N PRO A 498 -17.71 24.42 5.48
CA PRO A 498 -18.45 24.33 4.21
C PRO A 498 -19.04 22.94 3.94
N GLY A 499 -18.49 21.89 4.54
CA GLY A 499 -18.97 20.51 4.42
C GLY A 499 -20.16 20.14 5.34
N ASN A 500 -20.74 21.08 6.08
CA ASN A 500 -21.80 20.81 7.07
C ASN A 500 -23.02 20.04 6.52
N ASN A 501 -23.28 20.11 5.22
CA ASN A 501 -24.25 19.23 4.55
C ASN A 501 -23.54 18.29 3.56
N VAL A 502 -23.42 17.01 3.93
CA VAL A 502 -22.77 15.95 3.12
C VAL A 502 -23.42 15.75 1.73
N ARG A 503 -24.62 16.29 1.48
CA ARG A 503 -25.34 16.22 0.19
C ARG A 503 -25.37 17.53 -0.60
N ASP A 504 -25.05 18.66 0.00
CA ASP A 504 -24.94 19.97 -0.66
C ASP A 504 -23.78 20.77 -0.06
N HIS A 505 -22.59 20.64 -0.65
CA HIS A 505 -21.39 21.38 -0.24
C HIS A 505 -20.54 21.76 -1.45
N PRO A 506 -19.84 22.92 -1.40
CA PRO A 506 -18.84 23.29 -2.40
C PRO A 506 -17.67 22.30 -2.43
N GLY A 507 -16.90 22.31 -3.52
CA GLY A 507 -15.61 21.63 -3.56
C GLY A 507 -14.62 22.35 -2.64
N MET A 508 -13.83 21.59 -1.88
CA MET A 508 -12.83 22.07 -0.93
C MET A 508 -11.44 21.53 -1.27
N ILE A 509 -10.43 22.39 -1.27
CA ILE A 509 -9.03 22.02 -1.48
C ILE A 509 -8.16 22.71 -0.43
N GLN A 510 -7.24 21.96 0.19
CA GLN A 510 -6.20 22.46 1.08
C GLN A 510 -4.86 21.79 0.75
N VAL A 511 -3.78 22.56 0.70
CA VAL A 511 -2.41 22.02 0.80
C VAL A 511 -2.00 22.11 2.26
N LEU A 512 -1.60 20.98 2.86
CA LEU A 512 -1.26 20.86 4.29
C LEU A 512 0.25 20.80 4.54
N MET A 513 1.03 20.31 3.57
CA MET A 513 2.50 20.25 3.62
C MET A 513 3.08 20.41 2.22
N GLY A 514 4.33 20.83 2.12
CA GLY A 514 5.12 20.95 0.88
C GLY A 514 6.07 22.16 0.92
N HIS A 515 6.72 22.44 -0.21
CA HIS A 515 7.74 23.49 -0.42
C HIS A 515 7.33 24.93 -0.05
N ASP A 516 6.06 25.16 0.30
CA ASP A 516 5.46 26.48 0.50
C ASP A 516 5.44 26.89 1.99
N GLY A 517 6.33 26.31 2.82
CA GLY A 517 6.69 26.81 4.16
C GLY A 517 6.86 25.76 5.26
N VAL A 518 6.20 24.60 5.17
CA VAL A 518 6.15 23.60 6.27
C VAL A 518 7.26 22.56 6.12
N HIS A 519 8.41 22.87 6.72
CA HIS A 519 9.60 22.01 6.80
C HIS A 519 9.52 21.03 7.99
N ASP A 520 10.31 19.96 7.97
CA ASP A 520 10.43 19.04 9.10
C ASP A 520 11.24 19.63 10.29
N VAL A 521 11.55 18.81 11.30
CA VAL A 521 12.30 19.26 12.50
C VAL A 521 13.82 19.36 12.31
N GLU A 522 14.38 18.78 11.25
CA GLU A 522 15.80 18.91 10.88
C GLU A 522 16.01 20.03 9.83
N GLY A 523 14.92 20.52 9.21
CA GLY A 523 14.87 21.65 8.28
C GLY A 523 14.63 21.24 6.83
N ASP A 524 14.38 19.96 6.57
CA ASP A 524 14.23 19.39 5.23
C ASP A 524 12.80 19.51 4.68
N ASP A 525 12.70 19.48 3.34
CA ASP A 525 11.44 19.43 2.58
C ASP A 525 10.66 18.11 2.83
N LEU A 526 9.34 18.23 3.03
CA LEU A 526 8.42 17.09 3.13
C LEU A 526 7.61 16.88 1.84
N PRO A 527 7.23 15.63 1.50
CA PRO A 527 6.32 15.36 0.39
C PRO A 527 5.00 16.12 0.54
N ARG A 528 4.51 16.70 -0.56
CA ARG A 528 3.29 17.53 -0.52
C ARG A 528 2.07 16.70 -0.12
N LEU A 529 1.27 17.19 0.82
CA LEU A 529 -0.03 16.62 1.22
C LEU A 529 -1.16 17.56 0.80
N VAL A 530 -2.14 17.02 0.08
CA VAL A 530 -3.32 17.75 -0.41
C VAL A 530 -4.60 17.07 0.06
N TYR A 531 -5.44 17.78 0.81
CA TYR A 531 -6.81 17.37 1.12
C TYR A 531 -7.76 17.87 0.02
N VAL A 532 -8.68 17.00 -0.42
CA VAL A 532 -9.69 17.31 -1.43
C VAL A 532 -11.05 16.75 -1.00
N SER A 533 -12.05 17.62 -0.84
CA SER A 533 -13.45 17.23 -0.93
C SER A 533 -14.01 17.74 -2.25
N ARG A 534 -14.65 16.90 -3.04
CA ARG A 534 -15.29 17.33 -4.30
C ARG A 534 -16.63 17.99 -4.03
N GLU A 535 -17.12 18.79 -4.99
CA GLU A 535 -18.46 19.38 -4.89
C GLU A 535 -19.53 18.28 -4.94
N LYS A 536 -20.53 18.37 -4.05
CA LYS A 536 -21.72 17.52 -4.07
C LYS A 536 -22.97 18.37 -4.01
N ARG A 537 -23.97 18.01 -4.82
CA ARG A 537 -25.24 18.74 -4.95
C ARG A 537 -26.41 17.75 -5.09
N PRO A 538 -27.60 18.04 -4.53
CA PRO A 538 -28.76 17.19 -4.68
C PRO A 538 -29.14 17.01 -6.16
N GLY A 539 -29.43 15.77 -6.56
CA GLY A 539 -29.82 15.42 -7.94
C GLY A 539 -28.67 15.03 -8.87
N PHE A 540 -27.41 15.23 -8.49
CA PHE A 540 -26.26 14.70 -9.23
C PHE A 540 -25.87 13.31 -8.70
N ASP A 541 -25.62 12.35 -9.61
CA ASP A 541 -24.91 11.12 -9.23
C ASP A 541 -23.41 11.44 -9.06
N HIS A 542 -22.82 10.90 -8.01
CA HIS A 542 -21.41 11.09 -7.66
C HIS A 542 -20.59 9.81 -7.85
N HIS A 543 -21.20 8.69 -8.26
CA HIS A 543 -20.50 7.45 -8.65
C HIS A 543 -19.52 6.89 -7.60
N LYS A 544 -19.73 7.20 -6.32
CA LYS A 544 -18.95 6.72 -5.16
C LYS A 544 -17.42 6.90 -5.40
N LYS A 545 -16.61 5.87 -5.10
CA LYS A 545 -15.15 5.85 -5.23
C LYS A 545 -14.67 6.17 -6.64
N ALA A 546 -15.31 5.65 -7.68
CA ALA A 546 -14.93 5.91 -9.07
C ALA A 546 -14.94 7.41 -9.40
N GLY A 547 -15.98 8.14 -8.96
CA GLY A 547 -16.08 9.59 -9.14
C GLY A 547 -15.07 10.37 -8.30
N ALA A 548 -14.76 9.91 -7.08
CA ALA A 548 -13.72 10.51 -6.24
C ALA A 548 -12.33 10.36 -6.89
N MET A 549 -12.00 9.17 -7.40
CA MET A 549 -10.75 8.88 -8.10
C MET A 549 -10.61 9.66 -9.42
N ASN A 550 -11.71 9.89 -10.15
CA ASN A 550 -11.71 10.73 -11.34
C ASN A 550 -11.53 12.22 -11.01
N ALA A 551 -12.17 12.73 -9.95
CA ALA A 551 -11.94 14.09 -9.45
C ALA A 551 -10.48 14.28 -9.00
N LEU A 552 -9.91 13.32 -8.26
CA LEU A 552 -8.49 13.31 -7.90
C LEU A 552 -7.59 13.33 -9.14
N MET A 553 -7.86 12.51 -10.16
CA MET A 553 -7.05 12.50 -11.38
C MET A 553 -7.05 13.85 -12.09
N ARG A 554 -8.18 14.58 -12.10
CA ARG A 554 -8.28 15.92 -12.69
C ARG A 554 -7.54 16.97 -11.87
N VAL A 555 -7.84 17.12 -10.59
CA VAL A 555 -7.24 18.15 -9.74
C VAL A 555 -5.71 17.98 -9.66
N SER A 556 -5.25 16.73 -9.52
CA SER A 556 -3.83 16.40 -9.51
C SER A 556 -3.11 16.76 -10.81
N ALA A 557 -3.78 16.71 -11.97
CA ALA A 557 -3.23 17.18 -13.25
C ALA A 557 -3.06 18.71 -13.34
N VAL A 558 -3.79 19.48 -12.53
CA VAL A 558 -3.62 20.94 -12.42
C VAL A 558 -2.50 21.27 -11.43
N ILE A 559 -2.41 20.52 -10.31
CA ILE A 559 -1.50 20.81 -9.18
C ILE A 559 -0.07 20.29 -9.38
N SER A 560 0.11 19.13 -10.02
CA SER A 560 1.38 18.38 -10.04
C SER A 560 1.67 17.69 -11.37
N ASN A 561 0.64 17.09 -11.97
CA ASN A 561 0.68 16.33 -13.22
C ASN A 561 1.77 15.24 -13.24
N ALA A 562 1.82 14.35 -12.24
CA ALA A 562 2.77 13.24 -12.30
C ALA A 562 2.39 12.23 -13.41
N PRO A 563 3.33 11.68 -14.19
CA PRO A 563 3.02 10.68 -15.22
C PRO A 563 2.52 9.34 -14.65
N PHE A 564 2.67 9.11 -13.34
CA PHE A 564 2.26 7.89 -12.64
C PHE A 564 1.37 8.20 -11.42
N LEU A 565 0.37 7.33 -11.20
CA LEU A 565 -0.64 7.44 -10.14
C LEU A 565 -0.67 6.14 -9.33
N LEU A 566 -0.39 6.17 -8.03
CA LEU A 566 -0.62 5.04 -7.13
C LEU A 566 -1.99 5.20 -6.45
N ASN A 567 -2.86 4.19 -6.55
CA ASN A 567 -4.08 4.12 -5.73
C ASN A 567 -3.86 3.24 -4.48
N VAL A 568 -4.30 3.72 -3.32
CA VAL A 568 -4.27 3.02 -2.03
C VAL A 568 -5.59 3.27 -1.27
N ASP A 569 -6.15 2.22 -0.67
CA ASP A 569 -7.34 2.34 0.19
C ASP A 569 -6.94 2.80 1.61
N CYS A 570 -7.84 3.49 2.32
CA CYS A 570 -7.57 4.07 3.64
C CYS A 570 -7.10 3.04 4.68
N ASP A 571 -7.53 1.79 4.56
CA ASP A 571 -7.17 0.65 5.40
C ASP A 571 -5.85 -0.04 5.01
N HIS A 572 -5.19 0.39 3.92
CA HIS A 572 -3.95 -0.18 3.39
C HIS A 572 -2.76 0.78 3.51
N TYR A 573 -1.68 0.34 4.16
CA TYR A 573 -0.45 1.11 4.37
C TYR A 573 0.74 0.55 3.57
N ILE A 574 1.77 1.38 3.37
CA ILE A 574 3.04 0.97 2.75
C ILE A 574 3.91 0.28 3.79
N ASN A 575 4.14 -1.02 3.60
CA ASN A 575 4.91 -1.88 4.51
C ASN A 575 6.39 -1.93 4.12
N ASN A 576 6.71 -2.04 2.83
CA ASN A 576 8.08 -1.95 2.28
C ASN A 576 8.26 -0.58 1.61
N SER A 577 9.18 0.23 2.13
CA SER A 577 9.37 1.63 1.72
C SER A 577 9.83 1.80 0.27
N LYS A 578 10.32 0.72 -0.35
CA LYS A 578 10.89 0.68 -1.71
C LYS A 578 9.87 0.35 -2.80
N ALA A 579 8.61 0.13 -2.44
CA ALA A 579 7.53 -0.25 -3.37
C ALA A 579 7.40 0.68 -4.60
N LEU A 580 7.60 1.99 -4.42
CA LEU A 580 7.59 2.97 -5.52
C LEU A 580 8.76 2.74 -6.50
N ARG A 581 9.97 2.54 -5.97
CA ARG A 581 11.17 2.23 -6.77
C ARG A 581 11.02 0.92 -7.53
N GLU A 582 10.41 -0.09 -6.93
CA GLU A 582 10.08 -1.37 -7.60
C GLU A 582 9.09 -1.18 -8.77
N ALA A 583 8.06 -0.35 -8.61
CA ALA A 583 7.14 -0.02 -9.69
C ALA A 583 7.84 0.72 -10.85
N MET A 584 8.75 1.65 -10.52
CA MET A 584 9.54 2.37 -11.53
C MET A 584 10.49 1.46 -12.31
N CYS A 585 11.02 0.38 -11.71
CA CYS A 585 11.81 -0.65 -12.42
C CYS A 585 11.05 -1.35 -13.56
N PHE A 586 9.71 -1.25 -13.58
CA PHE A 586 8.88 -1.66 -14.71
C PHE A 586 8.42 -0.49 -15.57
N LEU A 587 7.93 0.59 -14.96
CA LEU A 587 7.26 1.69 -15.65
C LEU A 587 8.21 2.63 -16.40
N MET A 588 9.46 2.79 -15.92
CA MET A 588 10.51 3.61 -16.53
C MET A 588 11.45 2.83 -17.46
N ASP A 589 11.34 1.49 -17.55
CA ASP A 589 12.17 0.69 -18.49
C ASP A 589 11.96 1.16 -19.95
N PRO A 590 12.99 1.68 -20.64
CA PRO A 590 12.86 2.17 -22.01
C PRO A 590 12.38 1.11 -23.01
N ILE A 591 12.62 -0.19 -22.73
CA ILE A 591 12.33 -1.29 -23.65
C ILE A 591 10.90 -1.83 -23.48
N SER A 592 10.45 -2.09 -22.25
CA SER A 592 9.14 -2.70 -21.97
C SER A 592 8.16 -1.77 -21.23
N GLY A 593 8.63 -0.75 -20.52
CA GLY A 593 7.84 0.18 -19.72
C GLY A 593 6.81 0.98 -20.51
N LYS A 594 7.15 1.39 -21.75
CA LYS A 594 6.26 2.15 -22.66
C LYS A 594 4.94 1.45 -23.01
N LYS A 595 4.79 0.14 -22.73
CA LYS A 595 3.55 -0.63 -22.97
C LYS A 595 2.85 -1.06 -21.68
N ILE A 596 3.38 -0.64 -20.53
CA ILE A 596 2.80 -0.95 -19.22
C ILE A 596 1.82 0.15 -18.83
N CYS A 597 0.55 -0.23 -18.62
CA CYS A 597 -0.49 0.67 -18.08
C CYS A 597 -0.49 0.71 -16.56
N TYR A 598 -0.25 -0.42 -15.88
CA TYR A 598 -0.14 -0.46 -14.43
C TYR A 598 0.72 -1.61 -13.88
N VAL A 599 1.25 -1.40 -12.67
CA VAL A 599 1.93 -2.40 -11.82
C VAL A 599 1.03 -2.67 -10.61
N GLN A 600 0.47 -3.86 -10.53
CA GLN A 600 -0.34 -4.33 -9.40
C GLN A 600 0.54 -5.13 -8.43
N PHE A 601 0.42 -4.85 -7.14
CA PHE A 601 1.04 -5.62 -6.06
C PHE A 601 0.03 -6.57 -5.41
N PRO A 602 0.45 -7.65 -4.70
CA PRO A 602 -0.43 -8.46 -3.88
C PRO A 602 -0.98 -7.64 -2.71
N GLN A 603 -2.30 -7.71 -2.51
CA GLN A 603 -2.88 -7.36 -1.20
C GLN A 603 -2.49 -8.45 -0.20
N ARG A 604 -2.07 -8.03 0.98
CA ARG A 604 -1.80 -8.88 2.15
C ARG A 604 -2.46 -8.22 3.34
N PHE A 605 -2.93 -9.00 4.30
CA PHE A 605 -3.60 -8.45 5.47
C PHE A 605 -2.94 -8.89 6.76
N ASP A 606 -2.95 -7.99 7.76
CA ASP A 606 -2.59 -8.29 9.14
C ASP A 606 -3.83 -8.77 9.93
N GLY A 607 -3.65 -9.12 11.21
CA GLY A 607 -4.75 -9.54 12.11
C GLY A 607 -5.35 -10.93 11.84
N ILE A 608 -4.84 -11.67 10.86
CA ILE A 608 -5.37 -12.98 10.47
C ILE A 608 -4.94 -14.08 11.47
N ASP A 609 -5.93 -14.77 12.06
CA ASP A 609 -5.70 -15.91 12.95
C ASP A 609 -4.83 -17.02 12.30
N ARG A 610 -4.16 -17.82 13.15
CA ARG A 610 -3.35 -18.97 12.76
C ARG A 610 -4.09 -19.98 11.90
N HIS A 611 -5.39 -20.18 12.12
CA HIS A 611 -6.21 -21.13 11.37
C HIS A 611 -6.81 -20.56 10.07
N ASP A 612 -6.80 -19.23 9.87
CA ASP A 612 -7.44 -18.50 8.76
C ASP A 612 -8.78 -19.10 8.30
N ARG A 613 -9.70 -19.36 9.25
CA ARG A 613 -10.97 -20.08 9.01
C ARG A 613 -11.87 -19.39 7.97
N TYR A 614 -11.69 -18.09 7.74
CA TYR A 614 -12.43 -17.31 6.72
C TYR A 614 -11.69 -17.20 5.38
N SER A 615 -10.49 -17.78 5.25
CA SER A 615 -9.63 -17.76 4.06
C SER A 615 -9.33 -16.32 3.57
N ASN A 616 -9.16 -15.40 4.51
CA ASN A 616 -8.99 -13.97 4.23
C ASN A 616 -7.69 -13.67 3.50
N ARG A 617 -6.66 -14.55 3.57
CA ARG A 617 -5.42 -14.41 2.80
C ARG A 617 -5.61 -14.53 1.28
N ASN A 618 -6.71 -15.14 0.82
CA ASN A 618 -7.05 -15.36 -0.59
C ASN A 618 -5.85 -15.83 -1.47
N VAL A 619 -5.05 -16.76 -0.95
CA VAL A 619 -3.76 -17.13 -1.56
C VAL A 619 -3.90 -17.75 -2.96
N VAL A 620 -5.01 -18.40 -3.28
CA VAL A 620 -5.21 -18.96 -4.63
C VAL A 620 -5.31 -17.85 -5.68
N PHE A 621 -5.97 -16.74 -5.36
CA PHE A 621 -6.13 -15.61 -6.27
C PHE A 621 -4.80 -14.86 -6.47
N PHE A 622 -4.17 -14.44 -5.38
CA PHE A 622 -2.93 -13.66 -5.45
C PHE A 622 -1.70 -14.52 -5.79
N ASP A 623 -1.52 -15.68 -5.15
CA ASP A 623 -0.32 -16.49 -5.32
C ASP A 623 -0.36 -17.51 -6.48
N ILE A 624 -1.52 -17.75 -7.11
CA ILE A 624 -1.64 -18.66 -8.27
C ILE A 624 -2.24 -17.95 -9.50
N ASN A 625 -3.46 -17.41 -9.41
CA ASN A 625 -4.15 -16.84 -10.58
C ASN A 625 -3.37 -15.66 -11.18
N MET A 626 -3.03 -14.65 -10.38
CA MET A 626 -2.35 -13.44 -10.87
C MET A 626 -0.97 -13.73 -11.51
N LYS A 627 -0.25 -14.76 -11.05
CA LYS A 627 1.03 -15.20 -11.66
C LYS A 627 0.83 -15.82 -13.03
N GLY A 628 -0.29 -16.50 -13.25
CA GLY A 628 -0.73 -17.01 -14.56
C GLY A 628 -1.01 -15.88 -15.55
N LEU A 629 -1.82 -14.91 -15.13
CA LEU A 629 -2.21 -13.77 -15.97
C LEU A 629 -1.01 -12.89 -16.34
N ASP A 630 -0.05 -12.70 -15.43
CA ASP A 630 1.17 -11.94 -15.71
C ASP A 630 2.01 -12.47 -16.90
N GLY A 631 1.96 -13.78 -17.15
CA GLY A 631 2.56 -14.41 -18.32
C GLY A 631 1.79 -14.17 -19.63
N ILE A 632 0.50 -13.88 -19.54
CA ILE A 632 -0.40 -13.60 -20.67
C ILE A 632 -0.35 -12.09 -20.98
N GLN A 633 -1.25 -11.26 -20.44
CA GLN A 633 -1.31 -9.81 -20.65
C GLN A 633 -1.07 -9.00 -19.37
N GLY A 634 -1.12 -9.62 -18.19
CA GLY A 634 -0.91 -8.95 -16.91
C GLY A 634 -2.01 -9.26 -15.90
N PRO A 635 -1.80 -9.01 -14.61
CA PRO A 635 -2.84 -9.14 -13.59
C PRO A 635 -4.01 -8.18 -13.85
N ILE A 636 -5.19 -8.54 -13.37
CA ILE A 636 -6.36 -7.65 -13.31
C ILE A 636 -6.15 -6.63 -12.17
N TYR A 637 -6.66 -5.41 -12.33
CA TYR A 637 -6.69 -4.39 -11.26
C TYR A 637 -7.73 -4.76 -10.20
N VAL A 638 -7.37 -4.62 -8.92
CA VAL A 638 -8.15 -5.13 -7.76
C VAL A 638 -8.41 -4.08 -6.67
N GLY A 639 -8.57 -2.81 -7.07
CA GLY A 639 -9.09 -1.76 -6.20
C GLY A 639 -8.09 -1.01 -5.31
N THR A 640 -6.89 -1.54 -5.04
CA THR A 640 -5.83 -0.91 -4.22
C THR A 640 -4.43 -1.51 -4.52
N GLY A 641 -3.36 -0.81 -4.15
CA GLY A 641 -1.97 -1.29 -4.27
C GLY A 641 -1.47 -1.34 -5.72
N CYS A 642 -1.84 -0.35 -6.53
CA CYS A 642 -1.64 -0.37 -7.99
C CYS A 642 -1.10 0.97 -8.51
N VAL A 643 0.07 0.94 -9.18
CA VAL A 643 0.71 2.11 -9.80
C VAL A 643 0.36 2.16 -11.30
N PHE A 644 -0.50 3.08 -11.68
CA PHE A 644 -0.94 3.35 -13.05
C PHE A 644 -0.07 4.37 -13.78
N ARG A 645 -0.11 4.33 -15.11
CA ARG A 645 0.33 5.40 -16.03
C ARG A 645 -0.85 6.32 -16.33
N ARG A 646 -0.75 7.61 -15.97
CA ARG A 646 -1.80 8.64 -16.15
C ARG A 646 -2.37 8.66 -17.57
N HIS A 647 -1.50 8.68 -18.58
CA HIS A 647 -1.89 8.65 -20.00
C HIS A 647 -2.69 7.41 -20.41
N ALA A 648 -2.52 6.26 -19.74
CA ALA A 648 -3.31 5.07 -20.03
C ALA A 648 -4.72 5.13 -19.38
N LEU A 649 -4.87 5.83 -18.24
CA LEU A 649 -6.17 6.14 -17.62
C LEU A 649 -6.92 7.23 -18.39
N TYR A 650 -6.23 8.12 -19.11
CA TYR A 650 -6.86 9.03 -20.09
C TYR A 650 -7.47 8.32 -21.32
N GLY A 651 -7.36 6.98 -21.42
CA GLY A 651 -8.02 6.18 -22.46
C GLY A 651 -7.35 6.21 -23.83
N TYR A 652 -6.06 6.53 -23.90
CA TYR A 652 -5.27 6.40 -25.14
C TYR A 652 -4.90 4.92 -25.40
N ASP A 653 -4.72 4.55 -26.67
CA ASP A 653 -4.28 3.20 -27.05
C ASP A 653 -2.81 2.94 -26.72
N ALA A 654 -2.46 1.68 -26.45
CA ALA A 654 -1.08 1.30 -26.15
C ALA A 654 -0.16 1.53 -27.37
N PRO A 655 1.00 2.21 -27.22
CA PRO A 655 1.84 2.65 -28.33
C PRO A 655 2.13 1.53 -29.35
N ALA A 656 1.94 1.79 -30.64
CA ALA A 656 1.98 0.75 -31.66
C ALA A 656 3.28 -0.08 -31.68
N LYS A 657 3.20 -1.36 -32.06
CA LYS A 657 4.42 -2.13 -32.36
C LYS A 657 4.94 -1.69 -33.74
N LYS A 658 5.99 -0.86 -33.77
CA LYS A 658 6.80 -0.68 -35.00
C LYS A 658 7.24 -2.07 -35.47
N LYS A 659 6.66 -2.54 -36.58
CA LYS A 659 7.02 -3.84 -37.18
C LYS A 659 8.50 -3.76 -37.55
N ARG A 660 9.34 -4.68 -37.06
CA ARG A 660 10.70 -4.80 -37.60
C ARG A 660 10.56 -5.09 -39.10
N PRO A 661 11.25 -4.35 -40.00
CA PRO A 661 11.20 -4.64 -41.42
C PRO A 661 11.63 -6.09 -41.65
N SER A 662 10.95 -6.79 -42.56
CA SER A 662 11.20 -8.20 -42.83
C SER A 662 12.62 -8.37 -43.37
N LYS A 663 13.56 -8.83 -42.52
CA LYS A 663 14.88 -9.30 -42.95
C LYS A 663 14.77 -10.69 -43.59
N THR A 664 13.94 -10.81 -44.63
CA THR A 664 14.01 -11.86 -45.63
C THR A 664 15.29 -11.65 -46.44
N CYS A 665 16.37 -12.30 -46.02
CA CYS A 665 17.61 -12.37 -46.79
C CYS A 665 17.41 -13.31 -47.98
N ASN A 666 17.58 -12.80 -49.20
CA ASN A 666 17.48 -13.57 -50.45
C ASN A 666 18.75 -14.41 -50.71
N CYS A 667 19.24 -15.12 -49.68
CA CYS A 667 20.61 -15.63 -49.61
C CYS A 667 20.69 -17.13 -49.23
N LEU A 668 19.84 -17.99 -49.81
CA LEU A 668 20.06 -19.46 -49.82
C LEU A 668 19.11 -20.18 -50.81
N PRO A 669 19.61 -20.68 -51.96
CA PRO A 669 18.82 -21.48 -52.89
C PRO A 669 18.93 -23.00 -52.64
N LYS A 670 17.78 -23.69 -52.68
CA LYS A 670 17.60 -25.11 -53.07
C LYS A 670 18.50 -26.18 -52.42
N LEU A 671 18.04 -26.80 -51.32
CA LEU A 671 17.98 -28.28 -51.23
C LEU A 671 16.90 -28.76 -50.26
N CYS A 672 16.58 -30.06 -50.32
CA CYS A 672 15.71 -30.83 -49.43
C CYS A 672 14.21 -30.46 -49.43
N SER A 673 13.49 -30.95 -50.45
CA SER A 673 12.03 -30.91 -50.53
C SER A 673 11.42 -32.31 -50.29
N CYS A 674 10.99 -32.60 -49.06
CA CYS A 674 9.89 -33.55 -48.74
C CYS A 674 9.49 -33.37 -47.26
N CYS A 675 8.23 -33.56 -46.82
CA CYS A 675 7.00 -33.95 -47.54
C CYS A 675 5.77 -33.19 -46.99
N CYS A 676 4.56 -33.57 -47.45
CA CYS A 676 3.25 -33.28 -46.83
C CYS A 676 2.71 -31.83 -46.90
N CYS A 677 2.25 -31.44 -48.10
CA CYS A 677 1.35 -30.31 -48.30
C CYS A 677 -0.12 -30.71 -48.07
N PHE A 678 -0.96 -29.78 -47.60
CA PHE A 678 -2.30 -29.56 -48.17
C PHE A 678 -2.69 -28.08 -48.09
N ARG A 679 -2.81 -27.42 -49.25
CA ARG A 679 -3.25 -26.02 -49.36
C ARG A 679 -4.10 -25.89 -50.63
N SER A 680 -5.42 -25.78 -50.44
CA SER A 680 -6.37 -25.70 -51.55
C SER A 680 -6.17 -24.43 -52.40
N LYS A 681 -6.35 -24.56 -53.73
CA LYS A 681 -6.33 -23.46 -54.69
C LYS A 681 -7.76 -23.17 -55.16
N THR A 682 -8.12 -21.90 -55.27
CA THR A 682 -9.18 -21.44 -56.18
C THR A 682 -8.66 -20.25 -57.00
N ASN A 683 -9.09 -20.16 -58.27
CA ASN A 683 -8.48 -19.29 -59.27
C ASN A 683 -9.10 -17.89 -59.33
N LYS A 684 -8.28 -16.87 -59.65
CA LYS A 684 -8.77 -15.60 -60.21
C LYS A 684 -8.83 -15.68 -61.75
N LYS A 685 -10.03 -15.57 -62.30
CA LYS A 685 -10.33 -14.89 -63.58
C LYS A 685 -11.58 -14.05 -63.34
N GLY A 686 -11.69 -12.86 -63.92
CA GLY A 686 -12.80 -11.94 -63.64
C GLY A 686 -13.30 -11.22 -64.88
N LYS A 687 -14.44 -10.55 -64.75
CA LYS A 687 -14.89 -9.47 -65.66
C LYS A 687 -16.03 -8.63 -65.04
N THR A 688 -16.01 -7.34 -65.37
CA THR A 688 -17.13 -6.36 -65.46
C THR A 688 -18.06 -6.09 -64.25
N LYS A 689 -18.24 -4.80 -63.96
CA LYS A 689 -19.31 -4.23 -63.12
C LYS A 689 -20.70 -4.48 -63.73
N LYS A 690 -21.71 -4.72 -62.88
CA LYS A 690 -23.04 -4.06 -62.99
C LYS A 690 -23.74 -4.05 -61.62
N GLU A 691 -24.61 -3.08 -61.41
CA GLU A 691 -25.15 -2.74 -60.09
C GLU A 691 -26.40 -3.55 -59.71
N LYS A 692 -26.64 -3.69 -58.39
CA LYS A 692 -27.98 -3.70 -57.79
C LYS A 692 -27.89 -3.34 -56.30
N LYS A 693 -28.87 -2.58 -55.81
CA LYS A 693 -28.87 -1.98 -54.46
C LYS A 693 -29.06 -3.03 -53.36
N PRO A 694 -28.40 -2.90 -52.18
CA PRO A 694 -28.89 -3.55 -50.97
C PRO A 694 -30.21 -2.90 -50.52
N LYS A 695 -31.08 -3.67 -49.86
CA LYS A 695 -32.22 -3.12 -49.10
C LYS A 695 -31.78 -2.80 -47.67
N HIS A 696 -32.43 -1.79 -47.13
CA HIS A 696 -32.37 -1.32 -45.74
C HIS A 696 -32.76 -2.42 -44.73
N TRP A 697 -31.97 -2.56 -43.66
CA TRP A 697 -32.47 -2.84 -42.33
C TRP A 697 -31.61 -2.06 -41.33
N GLU A 698 -32.23 -1.35 -40.39
CA GLU A 698 -31.54 -0.47 -39.43
C GLU A 698 -31.40 -1.12 -38.06
N ALA A 699 -30.17 -1.13 -37.55
CA ALA A 699 -29.88 -1.24 -36.12
C ALA A 699 -28.48 -0.66 -35.79
N SER A 700 -28.44 0.38 -34.97
CA SER A 700 -27.25 0.84 -34.21
C SER A 700 -25.96 1.18 -35.02
N SER A 701 -26.04 2.10 -35.98
CA SER A 701 -24.85 2.66 -36.65
C SER A 701 -24.20 3.79 -35.84
N GLN A 702 -23.36 3.46 -34.84
CA GLN A 702 -22.54 4.47 -34.14
C GLN A 702 -21.22 3.92 -33.56
N ILE A 703 -20.43 3.21 -34.38
CA ILE A 703 -19.08 2.72 -34.03
C ILE A 703 -18.12 2.96 -35.22
N HIS A 704 -16.88 3.34 -34.92
CA HIS A 704 -15.74 3.55 -35.86
C HIS A 704 -15.91 4.62 -36.95
N ALA A 705 -15.57 5.85 -36.59
CA ALA A 705 -14.84 6.76 -37.49
C ALA A 705 -13.37 6.80 -37.03
N LEU A 706 -12.53 5.95 -37.63
CA LEU A 706 -11.10 5.83 -37.30
C LEU A 706 -10.31 5.62 -38.59
N GLU A 707 -10.21 6.68 -39.40
CA GLU A 707 -9.23 6.73 -40.49
C GLU A 707 -7.83 6.82 -39.88
N THR A 708 -6.92 6.03 -40.43
CA THR A 708 -5.55 5.92 -39.91
C THR A 708 -4.71 7.05 -40.50
N ILE A 709 -4.31 8.02 -39.68
CA ILE A 709 -3.29 9.00 -40.08
C ILE A 709 -1.94 8.27 -40.10
N GLU A 710 -1.41 8.03 -41.29
CA GLU A 710 0.00 7.68 -41.47
C GLU A 710 0.82 8.97 -41.33
N GLU A 711 1.28 9.27 -40.10
CA GLU A 711 2.20 10.39 -39.84
C GLU A 711 3.59 10.11 -40.43
N GLY A 712 3.71 10.36 -41.73
CA GLY A 712 4.94 10.89 -42.31
C GLY A 712 5.10 12.36 -41.89
N VAL A 713 6.34 12.80 -41.71
CA VAL A 713 6.64 14.19 -41.36
C VAL A 713 6.69 15.02 -42.64
N GLU A 714 5.64 15.78 -42.89
CA GLU A 714 5.62 16.91 -43.83
C GLU A 714 5.02 18.15 -43.15
N GLU A 715 5.31 19.33 -43.71
CA GLU A 715 5.31 20.60 -42.95
C GLU A 715 3.93 21.26 -42.81
N ALA A 716 3.84 22.22 -41.89
CA ALA A 716 2.55 22.72 -41.39
C ALA A 716 1.76 23.58 -42.39
N ASN A 717 0.44 23.33 -42.44
CA ASN A 717 -0.57 24.29 -42.88
C ASN A 717 -1.62 24.46 -41.78
N VAL A 718 -2.19 25.68 -41.66
CA VAL A 718 -2.62 26.22 -40.36
C VAL A 718 -4.08 25.90 -39.96
N ASP A 719 -4.95 25.55 -40.90
CA ASP A 719 -6.41 25.65 -40.73
C ASP A 719 -7.12 24.46 -40.03
N SER A 720 -6.39 23.49 -39.46
CA SER A 720 -6.97 22.27 -38.87
C SER A 720 -7.29 22.33 -37.37
N ARG A 721 -6.80 23.34 -36.65
CA ARG A 721 -6.82 23.41 -35.16
C ARG A 721 -8.21 23.42 -34.48
N PRO A 722 -9.26 24.10 -34.99
CA PRO A 722 -10.53 24.20 -34.25
C PRO A 722 -11.20 22.83 -34.01
N THR A 723 -11.17 21.95 -35.02
CA THR A 723 -11.85 20.65 -34.96
C THR A 723 -11.11 19.62 -34.09
N SER A 724 -9.80 19.79 -33.84
CA SER A 724 -9.09 18.99 -32.82
C SER A 724 -9.40 19.46 -31.41
N GLN A 725 -9.46 20.77 -31.18
CA GLN A 725 -9.70 21.35 -29.85
C GLN A 725 -11.08 20.96 -29.29
N VAL A 726 -12.14 21.14 -30.08
CA VAL A 726 -13.52 20.76 -29.68
C VAL A 726 -13.66 19.26 -29.38
N LYS A 727 -12.85 18.39 -30.01
CA LYS A 727 -12.79 16.95 -29.69
C LYS A 727 -12.11 16.67 -28.35
N LEU A 728 -11.05 17.42 -28.01
CA LEU A 728 -10.39 17.32 -26.70
C LEU A 728 -11.30 17.82 -25.58
N GLU A 729 -11.98 18.96 -25.78
CA GLU A 729 -12.94 19.53 -24.83
C GLU A 729 -14.12 18.58 -24.57
N LYS A 730 -14.70 17.98 -25.62
CA LYS A 730 -15.73 16.94 -25.43
C LYS A 730 -15.20 15.72 -24.68
N ARG A 731 -13.94 15.34 -24.86
CA ARG A 731 -13.35 14.15 -24.20
C ARG A 731 -13.02 14.41 -22.73
N PHE A 732 -12.41 15.55 -22.43
CA PHE A 732 -11.74 15.84 -21.17
C PHE A 732 -12.42 16.91 -20.29
N GLY A 733 -13.38 17.66 -20.85
CA GLY A 733 -14.09 18.76 -20.20
C GLY A 733 -13.60 20.15 -20.64
N GLN A 734 -14.19 21.19 -20.06
CA GLN A 734 -14.08 22.58 -20.55
C GLN A 734 -12.80 23.30 -20.09
N SER A 735 -12.06 22.73 -19.15
CA SER A 735 -10.81 23.30 -18.61
C SER A 735 -9.70 23.30 -19.66
N SER A 736 -9.31 24.47 -20.14
CA SER A 736 -8.21 24.64 -21.09
C SER A 736 -6.85 24.26 -20.46
N VAL A 737 -6.66 24.57 -19.19
CA VAL A 737 -5.46 24.23 -18.41
C VAL A 737 -5.35 22.71 -18.21
N PHE A 738 -6.44 22.03 -17.85
CA PHE A 738 -6.45 20.57 -17.76
C PHE A 738 -6.19 19.92 -19.13
N VAL A 739 -6.86 20.38 -20.19
CA VAL A 739 -6.65 19.87 -21.55
C VAL A 739 -5.19 20.03 -21.97
N ALA A 740 -4.58 21.20 -21.77
CA ALA A 740 -3.16 21.44 -22.03
C ALA A 740 -2.24 20.51 -21.21
N SER A 741 -2.56 20.31 -19.93
CA SER A 741 -1.84 19.41 -19.02
C SER A 741 -1.89 17.94 -19.47
N THR A 742 -3.01 17.47 -20.04
CA THR A 742 -3.15 16.08 -20.52
C THR A 742 -2.28 15.75 -21.74
N LEU A 743 -1.84 16.76 -22.50
CA LEU A 743 -0.97 16.59 -23.68
C LEU A 743 0.51 16.38 -23.34
N LEU A 744 0.91 16.59 -22.08
CA LEU A 744 2.30 16.45 -21.63
C LEU A 744 2.62 14.99 -21.23
N GLU A 745 3.12 14.16 -22.17
CA GLU A 745 3.43 12.73 -21.90
C GLU A 745 4.34 12.49 -20.68
N ASN A 746 5.28 13.41 -20.43
CA ASN A 746 6.25 13.32 -19.32
C ASN A 746 5.73 13.96 -18.01
N GLY A 747 4.54 14.56 -18.02
CA GLY A 747 3.96 15.28 -16.89
C GLY A 747 4.53 16.68 -16.67
N GLY A 748 4.26 17.23 -15.49
CA GLY A 748 4.61 18.59 -15.08
C GLY A 748 3.56 19.65 -15.43
N VAL A 749 3.63 20.79 -14.74
CA VAL A 749 2.67 21.91 -14.87
C VAL A 749 3.17 22.92 -15.93
N PRO A 750 2.30 23.42 -16.84
CA PRO A 750 2.65 24.49 -17.78
C PRO A 750 3.19 25.75 -17.08
N LYS A 751 4.20 26.40 -17.69
CA LYS A 751 4.97 27.49 -17.05
C LYS A 751 4.25 28.85 -16.94
N GLU A 752 3.03 28.96 -17.44
CA GLU A 752 2.40 30.24 -17.80
C GLU A 752 1.19 30.62 -16.91
N ALA A 753 0.81 29.77 -15.96
CA ALA A 753 -0.30 30.02 -15.04
C ALA A 753 0.18 30.56 -13.69
N SER A 754 -0.56 31.53 -13.13
CA SER A 754 -0.34 32.03 -11.77
C SER A 754 -0.90 31.05 -10.72
N ALA A 755 -0.36 31.08 -9.50
CA ALA A 755 -0.84 30.26 -8.38
C ALA A 755 -2.36 30.40 -8.17
N SER A 756 -2.86 31.64 -8.13
CA SER A 756 -4.29 31.94 -7.98
C SER A 756 -5.16 31.36 -9.11
N SER A 757 -4.73 31.51 -10.37
CA SER A 757 -5.46 30.93 -11.52
C SER A 757 -5.46 29.40 -11.48
N LEU A 758 -4.35 28.76 -11.07
CA LEU A 758 -4.29 27.31 -10.90
C LEU A 758 -5.24 26.82 -9.80
N LEU A 759 -5.45 27.61 -8.74
CA LEU A 759 -6.34 27.26 -7.63
C LEU A 759 -7.82 27.39 -8.00
N GLN A 760 -8.20 28.44 -8.72
CA GLN A 760 -9.56 28.57 -9.28
C GLN A 760 -9.88 27.42 -10.24
N GLU A 761 -8.93 27.07 -11.10
CA GLU A 761 -9.01 25.96 -12.03
C GLU A 761 -9.09 24.59 -11.32
N ALA A 762 -8.30 24.39 -10.26
CA ALA A 762 -8.33 23.17 -9.46
C ALA A 762 -9.71 22.92 -8.82
N VAL A 763 -10.40 23.98 -8.37
CA VAL A 763 -11.79 23.92 -7.91
C VAL A 763 -12.76 23.66 -9.06
N HIS A 764 -12.61 24.33 -10.22
CA HIS A 764 -13.45 24.10 -11.39
C HIS A 764 -13.48 22.63 -11.82
N VAL A 765 -12.31 21.96 -11.87
CA VAL A 765 -12.24 20.55 -12.31
C VAL A 765 -12.79 19.54 -11.29
N ILE A 766 -13.06 19.92 -10.04
CA ILE A 766 -13.74 19.06 -9.04
C ILE A 766 -15.23 19.39 -8.85
N CYS A 767 -15.78 20.31 -9.64
CA CYS A 767 -17.20 20.66 -9.61
C CYS A 767 -18.09 19.51 -10.11
N CYS A 768 -19.31 19.39 -9.55
CA CYS A 768 -20.15 18.21 -9.75
C CYS A 768 -20.66 18.07 -11.20
N GLY A 769 -20.88 19.19 -11.89
CA GLY A 769 -21.25 19.25 -13.31
C GLY A 769 -20.07 19.21 -14.29
N TYR A 770 -18.81 19.08 -13.84
CA TYR A 770 -17.66 19.08 -14.76
C TYR A 770 -17.68 17.88 -15.73
N GLU A 771 -18.27 16.75 -15.31
CA GLU A 771 -18.32 15.51 -16.09
C GLU A 771 -19.50 15.50 -17.09
N ASP A 772 -20.42 16.46 -17.01
CA ASP A 772 -21.60 16.53 -17.87
C ASP A 772 -21.21 16.65 -19.36
N LYS A 773 -21.84 15.80 -20.18
CA LYS A 773 -21.61 15.71 -21.65
C LYS A 773 -20.18 15.32 -22.06
N THR A 774 -19.28 15.05 -21.11
CA THR A 774 -17.91 14.57 -21.38
C THR A 774 -17.84 13.04 -21.54
N GLU A 775 -16.67 12.49 -21.86
CA GLU A 775 -16.43 11.03 -21.89
C GLU A 775 -15.83 10.46 -20.59
N TRP A 776 -15.78 11.27 -19.51
CA TRP A 776 -15.42 10.81 -18.16
C TRP A 776 -16.35 9.69 -17.67
N GLY A 777 -15.75 8.68 -17.02
CA GLY A 777 -16.45 7.48 -16.55
C GLY A 777 -16.94 6.53 -17.64
N LYS A 778 -16.94 6.93 -18.91
CA LYS A 778 -17.42 6.14 -20.05
C LYS A 778 -16.24 5.53 -20.82
N GLU A 779 -15.27 6.38 -21.15
CA GLU A 779 -14.04 6.00 -21.85
C GLU A 779 -12.76 6.55 -21.18
N VAL A 780 -12.90 7.54 -20.28
CA VAL A 780 -11.80 8.23 -19.59
C VAL A 780 -11.90 8.02 -18.08
N GLY A 781 -10.78 7.64 -17.45
CA GLY A 781 -10.67 7.43 -16.00
C GLY A 781 -11.14 6.06 -15.51
N TRP A 782 -11.53 5.99 -14.25
CA TRP A 782 -12.24 4.85 -13.66
C TRP A 782 -13.65 4.78 -14.25
N ILE A 783 -14.05 3.59 -14.71
CA ILE A 783 -15.26 3.39 -15.52
C ILE A 783 -16.49 3.20 -14.61
N TYR A 784 -17.57 3.92 -14.90
CA TYR A 784 -18.81 3.92 -14.13
C TYR A 784 -19.77 2.79 -14.54
N GLY A 785 -20.81 2.58 -13.74
CA GLY A 785 -21.89 1.63 -14.04
C GLY A 785 -21.72 0.23 -13.46
N SER A 786 -20.79 0.04 -12.51
CA SER A 786 -20.74 -1.15 -11.66
C SER A 786 -20.17 -0.85 -10.27
N VAL A 787 -20.53 -1.68 -9.29
CA VAL A 787 -19.97 -1.75 -7.92
C VAL A 787 -18.55 -2.35 -7.89
N THR A 788 -18.06 -2.90 -9.01
CA THR A 788 -16.66 -3.32 -9.22
C THR A 788 -16.05 -2.56 -10.40
N GLU A 789 -15.82 -1.25 -10.23
CA GLU A 789 -15.20 -0.39 -11.23
C GLU A 789 -13.75 -0.79 -11.56
N ASP A 790 -13.09 -1.52 -10.65
CA ASP A 790 -11.69 -1.92 -10.73
C ASP A 790 -11.43 -2.96 -11.84
N ILE A 791 -12.14 -4.07 -11.81
CA ILE A 791 -12.08 -5.12 -12.84
C ILE A 791 -12.46 -4.53 -14.21
N LEU A 792 -13.50 -3.69 -14.25
CA LEU A 792 -14.00 -3.04 -15.46
C LEU A 792 -12.98 -2.06 -16.08
N THR A 793 -12.36 -1.22 -15.25
CA THR A 793 -11.31 -0.27 -15.68
C THR A 793 -10.08 -1.04 -16.19
N GLY A 794 -9.64 -2.07 -15.47
CA GLY A 794 -8.53 -2.94 -15.91
C GLY A 794 -8.80 -3.63 -17.25
N PHE A 795 -10.02 -4.15 -17.43
CA PHE A 795 -10.49 -4.78 -18.67
C PHE A 795 -10.51 -3.80 -19.86
N LYS A 796 -11.04 -2.59 -19.67
CA LYS A 796 -11.06 -1.52 -20.68
C LYS A 796 -9.64 -1.18 -21.14
N MET A 797 -8.70 -0.97 -20.22
CA MET A 797 -7.29 -0.73 -20.55
C MET A 797 -6.65 -1.88 -21.34
N HIS A 798 -6.91 -3.14 -20.96
CA HIS A 798 -6.39 -4.31 -21.69
C HIS A 798 -7.02 -4.45 -23.10
N CYS A 799 -8.27 -4.02 -23.29
CA CYS A 799 -8.89 -3.94 -24.62
C CYS A 799 -8.20 -2.91 -25.53
N HIS A 800 -7.74 -1.78 -24.97
CA HIS A 800 -6.86 -0.80 -25.62
C HIS A 800 -5.40 -1.28 -25.82
N GLY A 801 -5.16 -2.60 -25.70
CA GLY A 801 -3.88 -3.25 -26.01
C GLY A 801 -2.77 -3.03 -24.99
N TRP A 802 -3.06 -2.38 -23.87
CA TRP A 802 -2.09 -2.21 -22.80
C TRP A 802 -1.77 -3.53 -22.09
N ARG A 803 -0.62 -3.55 -21.41
CA ARG A 803 -0.14 -4.67 -20.61
C ARG A 803 -0.03 -4.23 -19.15
N SER A 804 -0.44 -5.06 -18.19
CA SER A 804 -0.12 -4.83 -16.77
C SER A 804 1.06 -5.69 -16.31
N VAL A 805 1.50 -5.47 -15.07
CA VAL A 805 2.57 -6.22 -14.42
C VAL A 805 2.15 -6.61 -13.01
N TYR A 806 2.42 -7.86 -12.62
CA TYR A 806 2.36 -8.27 -11.23
C TYR A 806 3.76 -8.17 -10.60
N CYS A 807 3.89 -7.39 -9.52
CA CYS A 807 5.11 -7.30 -8.71
C CYS A 807 4.90 -7.95 -7.35
N MET A 808 5.87 -8.73 -6.88
CA MET A 808 5.85 -9.37 -5.57
C MET A 808 7.25 -9.30 -4.94
N PRO A 809 7.56 -8.24 -4.19
CA PRO A 809 8.74 -8.21 -3.33
C PRO A 809 8.68 -9.29 -2.25
N GLN A 810 9.86 -9.59 -1.68
CA GLN A 810 10.02 -10.55 -0.57
C GLN A 810 9.31 -10.04 0.70
N LEU A 811 9.44 -8.75 1.00
CA LEU A 811 8.61 -8.04 1.97
C LEU A 811 7.37 -7.50 1.25
N PRO A 812 6.14 -7.80 1.70
CA PRO A 812 4.93 -7.24 1.09
C PRO A 812 5.00 -5.73 0.90
N ALA A 813 4.72 -5.24 -0.31
CA ALA A 813 4.72 -3.81 -0.63
C ALA A 813 3.67 -3.06 0.19
N PHE A 814 2.43 -3.55 0.12
CA PHE A 814 1.26 -3.02 0.81
C PHE A 814 0.72 -4.07 1.78
N LYS A 815 0.15 -3.59 2.88
CA LYS A 815 -0.62 -4.41 3.83
C LYS A 815 -1.86 -3.64 4.27
N GLY A 816 -2.94 -4.34 4.59
CA GLY A 816 -4.15 -3.72 5.15
C GLY A 816 -4.80 -4.53 6.26
N SER A 817 -5.96 -4.06 6.73
CA SER A 817 -6.74 -4.74 7.77
C SER A 817 -7.76 -5.70 7.15
N ALA A 818 -7.73 -6.99 7.49
CA ALA A 818 -8.76 -7.93 7.03
C ALA A 818 -10.07 -7.75 7.83
N PRO A 819 -11.26 -7.95 7.21
CA PRO A 819 -12.51 -8.09 7.95
C PRO A 819 -12.44 -9.26 8.93
N ILE A 820 -12.42 -8.96 10.23
CA ILE A 820 -12.25 -9.97 11.31
C ILE A 820 -13.51 -10.79 11.60
N ASN A 821 -14.69 -10.28 11.22
CA ASN A 821 -15.97 -10.95 11.43
C ASN A 821 -16.52 -11.53 10.10
N LEU A 822 -17.41 -12.51 10.23
CA LEU A 822 -17.99 -13.20 9.07
C LEU A 822 -19.04 -12.36 8.32
N SER A 823 -19.74 -11.44 9.00
CA SER A 823 -20.75 -10.57 8.39
C SER A 823 -20.14 -9.70 7.30
N ASP A 824 -19.10 -8.95 7.62
CA ASP A 824 -18.49 -7.99 6.71
C ASP A 824 -17.77 -8.70 5.57
N ARG A 825 -17.19 -9.88 5.86
CA ARG A 825 -16.62 -10.76 4.84
C ARG A 825 -17.66 -11.28 3.85
N LEU A 826 -18.86 -11.66 4.32
CA LEU A 826 -19.97 -12.07 3.44
C LEU A 826 -20.50 -10.88 2.64
N HIS A 827 -20.70 -9.71 3.25
CA HIS A 827 -21.11 -8.49 2.52
C HIS A 827 -20.08 -8.04 1.48
N GLN A 828 -18.78 -8.20 1.75
CA GLN A 828 -17.70 -7.93 0.80
C GLN A 828 -17.78 -8.87 -0.42
N VAL A 829 -17.92 -10.19 -0.20
CA VAL A 829 -18.08 -11.17 -1.29
C VAL A 829 -19.38 -10.93 -2.07
N LEU A 830 -20.47 -10.57 -1.39
CA LEU A 830 -21.74 -10.23 -2.02
C LEU A 830 -21.61 -9.01 -2.95
N ARG A 831 -20.89 -7.96 -2.54
CA ARG A 831 -20.59 -6.80 -3.42
C ARG A 831 -19.77 -7.20 -4.64
N TRP A 832 -18.75 -8.05 -4.48
CA TRP A 832 -17.95 -8.56 -5.60
C TRP A 832 -18.79 -9.39 -6.58
N ALA A 833 -19.66 -10.26 -6.07
CA ALA A 833 -20.56 -11.09 -6.88
C ALA A 833 -21.59 -10.23 -7.64
N LEU A 834 -22.18 -9.24 -6.96
CA LEU A 834 -23.13 -8.30 -7.56
C LEU A 834 -22.47 -7.48 -8.67
N GLY A 835 -21.31 -6.86 -8.43
CA GLY A 835 -20.58 -6.10 -9.45
C GLY A 835 -20.15 -6.95 -10.65
N SER A 836 -19.77 -8.21 -10.41
CA SER A 836 -19.47 -9.17 -11.48
C SER A 836 -20.70 -9.46 -12.36
N VAL A 837 -21.90 -9.59 -11.78
CA VAL A 837 -23.15 -9.77 -12.51
C VAL A 837 -23.60 -8.49 -13.23
N GLU A 838 -23.39 -7.31 -12.64
CA GLU A 838 -23.60 -6.03 -13.34
C GLU A 838 -22.73 -5.96 -14.60
N ILE A 839 -21.43 -6.28 -14.51
CA ILE A 839 -20.52 -6.31 -15.67
C ILE A 839 -21.01 -7.32 -16.73
N LEU A 840 -21.50 -8.50 -16.32
CA LEU A 840 -22.04 -9.53 -17.22
C LEU A 840 -23.25 -9.05 -18.03
N LEU A 841 -24.12 -8.25 -17.41
CA LEU A 841 -25.32 -7.69 -18.04
C LEU A 841 -25.08 -6.33 -18.73
N SER A 842 -23.93 -5.70 -18.46
CA SER A 842 -23.55 -4.41 -19.05
C SER A 842 -23.17 -4.48 -20.53
N LYS A 843 -23.12 -3.30 -21.17
CA LYS A 843 -22.50 -3.10 -22.50
C LYS A 843 -21.04 -3.61 -22.57
N HIS A 844 -20.34 -3.68 -21.44
CA HIS A 844 -18.90 -3.99 -21.35
C HIS A 844 -18.60 -5.46 -21.04
N CYS A 845 -19.58 -6.36 -21.10
CA CYS A 845 -19.37 -7.79 -20.86
C CYS A 845 -18.25 -8.40 -21.75
N PRO A 846 -17.25 -9.10 -21.18
CA PRO A 846 -16.15 -9.72 -21.92
C PRO A 846 -16.52 -10.76 -22.99
N ILE A 847 -17.77 -11.23 -23.00
CA ILE A 847 -18.30 -12.20 -23.98
C ILE A 847 -18.55 -11.55 -25.36
N TRP A 848 -18.86 -10.25 -25.42
CA TRP A 848 -19.12 -9.53 -26.67
C TRP A 848 -18.38 -8.19 -26.83
N TYR A 849 -17.90 -7.56 -25.74
CA TYR A 849 -17.20 -6.28 -25.82
C TYR A 849 -15.74 -6.43 -26.29
N GLY A 850 -15.22 -5.42 -27.00
CA GLY A 850 -13.79 -5.29 -27.32
C GLY A 850 -13.23 -6.33 -28.28
N TYR A 851 -14.06 -6.96 -29.12
CA TYR A 851 -13.58 -7.79 -30.23
C TYR A 851 -12.93 -6.90 -31.29
N GLY A 852 -11.79 -7.33 -31.85
CA GLY A 852 -10.93 -6.49 -32.69
C GLY A 852 -9.92 -5.62 -31.91
N GLY A 853 -10.09 -5.48 -30.59
CA GLY A 853 -9.12 -4.81 -29.71
C GLY A 853 -7.86 -5.63 -29.41
N GLY A 854 -6.97 -5.08 -28.59
CA GLY A 854 -5.66 -5.67 -28.26
C GLY A 854 -5.67 -6.80 -27.22
N LEU A 855 -6.83 -7.19 -26.69
CA LEU A 855 -6.99 -8.20 -25.65
C LEU A 855 -6.67 -9.62 -26.17
N LYS A 856 -5.79 -10.35 -25.48
CA LYS A 856 -5.44 -11.75 -25.80
C LYS A 856 -6.59 -12.71 -25.49
N TRP A 857 -6.70 -13.80 -26.26
CA TRP A 857 -7.77 -14.79 -26.08
C TRP A 857 -7.76 -15.48 -24.71
N LEU A 858 -6.60 -15.88 -24.18
CA LEU A 858 -6.49 -16.43 -22.82
C LEU A 858 -6.86 -15.42 -21.73
N GLU A 859 -6.55 -14.13 -21.96
CA GLU A 859 -6.92 -13.06 -21.03
C GLU A 859 -8.43 -12.83 -21.04
N ARG A 860 -9.05 -12.85 -22.24
CA ARG A 860 -10.51 -12.82 -22.38
C ARG A 860 -11.18 -13.99 -21.66
N LEU A 861 -10.62 -15.20 -21.72
CA LEU A 861 -11.15 -16.34 -20.93
C LEU A 861 -11.06 -16.07 -19.43
N SER A 862 -9.98 -15.45 -18.93
CA SER A 862 -9.89 -15.03 -17.53
C SER A 862 -10.95 -13.99 -17.18
N TYR A 863 -11.14 -12.95 -18.00
CA TYR A 863 -12.17 -11.94 -17.75
C TYR A 863 -13.59 -12.51 -17.83
N ILE A 864 -13.86 -13.46 -18.73
CA ILE A 864 -15.14 -14.20 -18.76
C ILE A 864 -15.32 -15.00 -17.46
N ASN A 865 -14.28 -15.72 -17.00
CA ASN A 865 -14.34 -16.45 -15.73
C ASN A 865 -14.60 -15.51 -14.53
N SER A 866 -13.89 -14.39 -14.45
CA SER A 866 -14.04 -13.36 -13.42
C SER A 866 -15.40 -12.64 -13.42
N VAL A 867 -16.20 -12.78 -14.49
CA VAL A 867 -17.53 -12.17 -14.61
C VAL A 867 -18.65 -13.22 -14.46
N VAL A 868 -18.40 -14.47 -14.88
CA VAL A 868 -19.38 -15.57 -14.84
C VAL A 868 -19.33 -16.40 -13.54
N TYR A 869 -18.26 -16.34 -12.75
CA TYR A 869 -18.13 -17.16 -11.53
C TYR A 869 -19.33 -17.12 -10.55
N PRO A 870 -20.06 -16.01 -10.34
CA PRO A 870 -21.18 -16.00 -9.40
C PRO A 870 -22.32 -16.92 -9.84
N LEU A 871 -22.52 -17.09 -11.16
CA LEU A 871 -23.57 -17.95 -11.71
C LEU A 871 -23.32 -19.44 -11.42
N THR A 872 -22.07 -19.84 -11.13
CA THR A 872 -21.74 -21.21 -10.71
C THR A 872 -22.35 -21.58 -9.35
N SER A 873 -22.80 -20.60 -8.55
CA SER A 873 -23.57 -20.86 -7.31
C SER A 873 -24.90 -21.57 -7.57
N ILE A 874 -25.57 -21.30 -8.69
CA ILE A 874 -26.88 -21.88 -9.04
C ILE A 874 -26.79 -23.40 -9.24
N PRO A 875 -25.96 -23.94 -10.16
CA PRO A 875 -25.79 -25.38 -10.28
C PRO A 875 -25.12 -25.99 -9.03
N LEU A 876 -24.32 -25.24 -8.25
CA LEU A 876 -23.77 -25.75 -6.99
C LEU A 876 -24.85 -26.04 -5.95
N ILE A 877 -25.81 -25.14 -5.73
CA ILE A 877 -26.93 -25.36 -4.79
C ILE A 877 -27.79 -26.54 -5.24
N VAL A 878 -28.09 -26.62 -6.54
CA VAL A 878 -28.84 -27.74 -7.13
C VAL A 878 -28.09 -29.06 -6.94
N TYR A 879 -26.81 -29.12 -7.32
CA TYR A 879 -25.99 -30.33 -7.23
C TYR A 879 -25.78 -30.80 -5.78
N CYS A 880 -25.59 -29.89 -4.83
CA CYS A 880 -25.51 -30.22 -3.40
C CYS A 880 -26.82 -30.78 -2.83
N SER A 881 -27.97 -30.48 -3.46
CA SER A 881 -29.28 -31.01 -3.06
C SER A 881 -29.57 -32.40 -3.66
N LEU A 882 -28.94 -32.77 -4.78
CA LEU A 882 -29.18 -34.03 -5.48
C LEU A 882 -28.96 -35.28 -4.59
N PRO A 883 -27.87 -35.42 -3.80
CA PRO A 883 -27.67 -36.58 -2.92
C PRO A 883 -28.80 -36.77 -1.90
N ALA A 884 -29.31 -35.69 -1.31
CA ALA A 884 -30.41 -35.75 -0.36
C ALA A 884 -31.72 -36.17 -1.03
N ILE A 885 -32.01 -35.65 -2.22
CA ILE A 885 -33.19 -36.05 -3.01
C ILE A 885 -33.10 -37.54 -3.38
N CYS A 886 -31.93 -38.05 -3.76
CA CYS A 886 -31.73 -39.46 -4.09
C CYS A 886 -31.91 -40.37 -2.86
N LEU A 887 -31.35 -39.97 -1.71
CA LEU A 887 -31.51 -40.69 -0.44
C LEU A 887 -32.99 -40.80 -0.03
N ILE A 888 -33.75 -39.72 -0.17
CA ILE A 888 -35.17 -39.66 0.23
C ILE A 888 -36.09 -40.38 -0.76
N THR A 889 -35.79 -40.31 -2.07
CA THR A 889 -36.66 -40.89 -3.13
C THR A 889 -36.29 -42.32 -3.52
N GLY A 890 -35.13 -42.84 -3.08
CA GLY A 890 -34.58 -44.12 -3.50
C GLY A 890 -34.14 -44.16 -4.98
N LYS A 891 -34.17 -43.03 -5.70
CA LYS A 891 -33.83 -42.94 -7.13
C LYS A 891 -32.40 -42.48 -7.33
N PHE A 892 -31.60 -43.31 -7.98
CA PHE A 892 -30.19 -43.05 -8.25
C PHE A 892 -29.95 -42.35 -9.60
N ILE A 893 -28.86 -41.59 -9.67
CA ILE A 893 -28.48 -40.78 -10.84
C ILE A 893 -27.42 -41.48 -11.72
N VAL A 894 -26.78 -42.52 -11.18
CA VAL A 894 -25.73 -43.31 -11.84
C VAL A 894 -26.29 -44.72 -12.02
N PRO A 895 -26.17 -45.35 -13.20
CA PRO A 895 -26.57 -46.74 -13.37
C PRO A 895 -25.65 -47.65 -12.56
N GLU A 896 -26.15 -48.81 -12.13
CA GLU A 896 -25.30 -49.83 -11.50
C GLU A 896 -24.29 -50.36 -12.52
N VAL A 897 -23.01 -50.18 -12.22
CA VAL A 897 -21.90 -50.69 -13.02
C VAL A 897 -21.42 -51.98 -12.37
N ASN A 898 -21.79 -53.12 -12.95
CA ASN A 898 -21.20 -54.40 -12.58
C ASN A 898 -19.71 -54.40 -12.99
N PHE A 899 -18.84 -54.62 -12.00
CA PHE A 899 -17.38 -54.74 -12.15
C PHE A 899 -16.93 -56.21 -12.20
#